data_AF-S4Y1P5-F1
#
_entry.id   AF-S4Y1P5-F1
#
_cell.length_a   1.000
_cell.length_b   1.000
_cell.length_c   1.000
_cell.angle_alpha   90.00
_cell.angle_beta   90.00
_cell.angle_gamma   90.00
#
_symmetry.space_group_name_H-M   'P 1'
#
loop_
_entity.id
_entity.type
_entity.pdbx_description
1 polymer ?
#
loop_
_entity_poly.entity_id
_entity_poly.type
_entity_poly.pdbx_seq_one_letter_code
_entity_poly.pdbx_strand_id
1 'polypeptide(L)'
;MRVIKPQRVSILQRVFELKQERFLALGLAAYVPLDAPELPLPEIAMWQEVAKQLGKDAALDEGLPKPRGEVLVFGKAFSAGAQPRPAFRARVQVGPIDKVVYVVGKRRWERGVPTDPEPLTELALGWDKAFGGQGFAANPLGTGFAPTEENGKKIHALPQIEDPKHLVKSPNDRPPPAAFGPLDPTWPGRMDKAGTYDAAWLENDFPGLARDLDPEYFMVAPPDQRLPGFFQGDEPIALEHLHPEQATMTSRVTALAARCFLTRAAGDVPLEEVATRLDTVVLLPNVARMIAIFRGVVRVEEDDAHDVKCLLAALERRGAPRPKEHYQAIFSQRLDKKKGVLVAFRDRDLLPDPDPGAPALPDEKIGDMEDLLQREGVLERRSHERAQRELEKARLSLRALGIDPDEKGVPRALPPPEAPPRLDDLPEYVERVESEAARIEAEAKAKQEEALAVARQELAEQGLNLDEIIERSKSEQGGPPRFRVDEHIARMRETAEAGRELGAPLEQLEAQLDDPAFLARLRKLEEAQLVAYRLTAHHLPPAAIPDAEARRDLRGRVEAALASGARAMMTGWDLTGADLRGLDLSGAALQQALLERADLRGCTLSGADLSGAVLARANLEGVRLAGATLDGANLGEAQARGADFGGARLARAVLQRGALEGAVFRGADLRGADLLEARLPRGDLEGALADEVLFFECDLEGAKLDRASLRKATFYRCRMAGASLAEAVLEGAALVESRAEGASLRGARANNLRLVLACELGGADLSGAELALATMRGAAMAKADLSGVRADGCDLSESSLREARLAGASLRGARLIRTDLADAELSDANLMEAMLQRAKVPGASFQRANLFRANLMGAEGDARTSFKDAHVVRTLFPRRKR
;
A
#
# COMPACT_ATOMS: atom_id res chain seq x y z
N MET A 1 18.63 -2.80 -4.23
CA MET A 1 18.73 -1.33 -4.00
C MET A 1 17.46 -0.83 -3.32
N ARG A 2 17.54 -0.35 -2.07
CA ARG A 2 16.43 0.28 -1.33
C ARG A 2 16.35 1.76 -1.69
N VAL A 3 15.17 2.30 -1.94
CA VAL A 3 14.99 3.71 -2.32
C VAL A 3 14.30 4.48 -1.20
N ILE A 4 14.88 5.61 -0.81
CA ILE A 4 14.36 6.55 0.17
C ILE A 4 14.11 7.87 -0.56
N LYS A 5 12.86 8.31 -0.61
CA LYS A 5 12.47 9.52 -1.34
C LYS A 5 11.19 10.10 -0.75
N PRO A 6 10.88 11.38 -0.99
CA PRO A 6 9.56 11.91 -0.73
C PRO A 6 8.54 11.35 -1.75
N GLN A 7 7.26 11.49 -1.45
CA GLN A 7 6.16 11.02 -2.31
C GLN A 7 6.02 11.85 -3.60
N ARG A 8 6.69 13.00 -3.66
CA ARG A 8 6.60 13.99 -4.75
C ARG A 8 7.79 13.94 -5.72
N VAL A 9 8.66 12.95 -5.57
CA VAL A 9 9.79 12.71 -6.47
C VAL A 9 9.70 11.30 -7.02
N SER A 10 9.66 11.19 -8.35
CA SER A 10 9.82 9.92 -9.03
C SER A 10 11.27 9.68 -9.38
N ILE A 11 11.74 8.44 -9.28
CA ILE A 11 13.10 8.06 -9.67
C ILE A 11 13.03 7.09 -10.83
N LEU A 12 13.65 7.49 -11.94
CA LEU A 12 13.97 6.64 -13.07
C LEU A 12 15.42 6.20 -12.95
N GLN A 13 15.71 4.93 -13.16
CA GLN A 13 17.07 4.42 -13.12
C GLN A 13 17.37 3.55 -14.33
N ARG A 14 18.57 3.68 -14.86
CA ARG A 14 19.05 2.87 -15.97
C ARG A 14 20.55 2.65 -15.84
N VAL A 15 20.99 1.41 -15.96
CA VAL A 15 22.41 1.10 -16.09
C VAL A 15 22.77 1.04 -17.57
N PHE A 16 23.91 1.62 -17.92
CA PHE A 16 24.49 1.52 -19.25
C PHE A 16 26.00 1.30 -19.16
N GLU A 17 26.56 0.65 -20.18
CA GLU A 17 28.00 0.42 -20.31
C GLU A 17 28.52 1.19 -21.51
N LEU A 18 29.62 1.91 -21.34
CA LEU A 18 30.29 2.64 -22.40
C LEU A 18 31.80 2.48 -22.19
N LYS A 19 32.51 1.99 -23.23
CA LYS A 19 33.96 1.73 -23.17
C LYS A 19 34.35 0.82 -21.99
N GLN A 20 33.56 -0.22 -21.73
CA GLN A 20 33.73 -1.20 -20.64
C GLN A 20 33.62 -0.62 -19.21
N GLU A 21 33.20 0.64 -19.08
CA GLU A 21 32.83 1.24 -17.80
C GLU A 21 31.31 1.24 -17.65
N ARG A 22 30.84 0.96 -16.42
CA ARG A 22 29.40 0.85 -16.12
C ARG A 22 28.95 2.06 -15.31
N PHE A 23 27.78 2.56 -15.69
CA PHE A 23 27.22 3.77 -15.12
C PHE A 23 25.76 3.56 -14.76
N LEU A 24 25.37 4.01 -13.57
CA LEU A 24 23.99 4.16 -13.17
C LEU A 24 23.55 5.60 -13.47
N ALA A 25 22.66 5.76 -14.44
CA ALA A 25 21.95 6.99 -14.71
C ALA A 25 20.68 7.06 -13.85
N LEU A 26 20.50 8.17 -13.18
CA LEU A 26 19.36 8.47 -12.31
C LEU A 26 18.62 9.69 -12.85
N GLY A 27 17.33 9.56 -13.13
CA GLY A 27 16.43 10.65 -13.49
C GLY A 27 15.47 10.92 -12.34
N LEU A 28 15.70 11.99 -11.58
CA LEU A 28 14.81 12.44 -10.51
C LEU A 28 13.79 13.39 -11.14
N ALA A 29 12.53 12.98 -11.20
CA ALA A 29 11.46 13.75 -11.83
C ALA A 29 10.60 14.48 -10.78
N ALA A 30 10.44 15.78 -10.97
CA ALA A 30 9.54 16.63 -10.21
C ALA A 30 8.37 17.08 -11.11
N TYR A 31 7.15 16.80 -10.68
CA TYR A 31 5.93 17.22 -11.36
C TYR A 31 5.40 18.48 -10.70
N VAL A 32 5.22 19.55 -11.47
CA VAL A 32 4.85 20.87 -10.93
C VAL A 32 3.77 21.53 -11.81
N PRO A 33 2.91 22.38 -11.23
CA PRO A 33 1.98 23.18 -12.00
C PRO A 33 2.69 24.38 -12.64
N LEU A 34 2.22 24.83 -13.81
CA LEU A 34 2.86 25.94 -14.53
C LEU A 34 2.64 27.30 -13.83
N ASP A 35 1.56 27.48 -13.09
CA ASP A 35 1.26 28.70 -12.35
C ASP A 35 1.98 28.78 -10.99
N ALA A 36 2.44 27.64 -10.44
CA ALA A 36 3.25 27.56 -9.22
C ALA A 36 4.40 26.55 -9.36
N PRO A 37 5.42 26.83 -10.21
CA PRO A 37 6.46 25.86 -10.57
C PRO A 37 7.40 25.48 -9.42
N GLU A 38 7.33 26.18 -8.29
CA GLU A 38 8.03 25.84 -7.04
C GLU A 38 7.34 24.76 -6.19
N LEU A 39 6.08 24.39 -6.50
CA LEU A 39 5.29 23.44 -5.70
C LEU A 39 5.25 22.05 -6.34
N PRO A 40 6.06 21.08 -5.86
CA PRO A 40 6.01 19.72 -6.38
C PRO A 40 4.70 19.03 -5.99
N LEU A 41 4.12 18.33 -6.96
CA LEU A 41 2.91 17.52 -6.84
C LEU A 41 3.27 16.04 -6.61
N PRO A 42 2.34 15.21 -6.10
CA PRO A 42 2.60 13.79 -5.86
C PRO A 42 3.00 13.03 -7.14
N GLU A 43 3.95 12.09 -7.02
CA GLU A 43 4.45 11.34 -8.18
C GLU A 43 3.38 10.46 -8.83
N ILE A 44 2.41 9.98 -8.06
CA ILE A 44 1.37 9.09 -8.58
C ILE A 44 0.45 9.89 -9.52
N ALA A 45 0.17 11.15 -9.19
CA ALA A 45 -0.57 12.06 -10.07
C ALA A 45 0.20 12.31 -11.37
N MET A 46 1.53 12.48 -11.29
CA MET A 46 2.39 12.57 -12.47
C MET A 46 2.21 11.35 -13.39
N TRP A 47 2.32 10.13 -12.85
CA TRP A 47 2.23 8.90 -13.65
C TRP A 47 0.85 8.67 -14.28
N GLN A 48 -0.22 8.99 -13.55
CA GLN A 48 -1.57 8.94 -14.09
C GLN A 48 -1.75 9.93 -15.25
N GLU A 49 -1.19 11.14 -15.12
CA GLU A 49 -1.31 12.16 -16.15
C GLU A 49 -0.44 11.84 -17.38
N VAL A 50 0.80 11.38 -17.17
CA VAL A 50 1.68 10.90 -18.25
C VAL A 50 0.99 9.80 -19.06
N ALA A 51 0.37 8.82 -18.39
CA ALA A 51 -0.33 7.74 -19.07
C ALA A 51 -1.50 8.24 -19.95
N LYS A 52 -2.19 9.31 -19.53
CA LYS A 52 -3.27 9.93 -20.33
C LYS A 52 -2.73 10.73 -21.52
N GLN A 53 -1.64 11.47 -21.32
CA GLN A 53 -1.12 12.40 -22.34
C GLN A 53 -0.28 11.70 -23.41
N LEU A 54 0.55 10.72 -23.02
CA LEU A 54 1.50 10.06 -23.93
C LEU A 54 0.92 8.78 -24.55
N GLY A 55 -0.06 8.14 -23.91
CA GLY A 55 -0.57 6.83 -24.31
C GLY A 55 0.30 5.68 -23.81
N LYS A 56 -0.13 4.42 -24.09
CA LYS A 56 0.46 3.22 -23.46
C LYS A 56 1.88 2.87 -23.94
N ASP A 57 2.25 3.28 -25.15
CA ASP A 57 3.48 2.84 -25.81
C ASP A 57 4.59 3.90 -25.84
N ALA A 58 4.31 5.14 -25.40
CA ALA A 58 5.27 6.23 -25.43
C ALA A 58 6.01 6.36 -24.09
N ALA A 59 7.34 6.43 -24.15
CA ALA A 59 8.18 6.66 -22.98
C ALA A 59 8.27 8.15 -22.65
N LEU A 60 8.12 8.49 -21.36
CA LEU A 60 8.37 9.85 -20.87
C LEU A 60 9.83 10.27 -21.06
N ASP A 61 10.77 9.36 -20.77
CA ASP A 61 12.20 9.59 -20.84
C ASP A 61 12.95 8.24 -20.99
N GLU A 62 14.07 8.22 -21.73
CA GLU A 62 14.83 7.00 -21.99
C GLU A 62 15.80 6.60 -20.86
N GLY A 63 15.96 7.44 -19.82
CA GLY A 63 16.81 7.17 -18.67
C GLY A 63 18.30 7.41 -18.91
N LEU A 64 18.70 7.96 -20.04
CA LEU A 64 20.10 8.11 -20.47
C LEU A 64 20.62 9.55 -20.24
N PRO A 65 21.94 9.73 -20.04
CA PRO A 65 22.50 11.03 -19.72
C PRO A 65 22.53 11.97 -20.92
N LYS A 66 22.03 13.19 -20.75
CA LYS A 66 21.98 14.17 -21.84
C LYS A 66 23.16 15.15 -21.77
N PRO A 67 23.82 15.46 -22.90
CA PRO A 67 24.94 16.41 -22.93
C PRO A 67 24.52 17.88 -22.71
N ARG A 68 23.23 18.19 -22.85
CA ARG A 68 22.65 19.54 -22.67
C ARG A 68 21.16 19.45 -22.36
N GLY A 69 20.56 20.59 -22.02
CA GLY A 69 19.13 20.70 -21.73
C GLY A 69 18.26 20.54 -22.97
N GLU A 70 17.09 19.93 -22.83
CA GLU A 70 16.06 19.87 -23.88
C GLU A 70 14.64 20.11 -23.35
N VAL A 71 13.77 20.53 -24.27
CA VAL A 71 12.34 20.71 -24.04
C VAL A 71 11.54 19.74 -24.91
N LEU A 72 10.58 19.06 -24.31
CA LEU A 72 9.56 18.28 -25.01
C LEU A 72 8.18 18.84 -24.68
N VAL A 73 7.25 18.78 -25.64
CA VAL A 73 5.86 19.19 -25.41
C VAL A 73 4.92 18.08 -25.86
N PHE A 74 4.08 17.63 -24.93
CA PHE A 74 2.98 16.72 -25.22
C PHE A 74 1.65 17.43 -24.98
N GLY A 75 0.68 17.18 -25.86
CA GLY A 75 -0.64 17.79 -25.78
C GLY A 75 -1.19 18.20 -27.14
N LYS A 76 -2.08 19.19 -27.09
CA LYS A 76 -2.79 19.71 -28.26
C LYS A 76 -2.58 21.21 -28.40
N ALA A 77 -2.69 21.68 -29.63
CA ALA A 77 -2.86 23.10 -29.95
C ALA A 77 -4.36 23.43 -30.06
N PHE A 78 -4.75 24.63 -29.61
CA PHE A 78 -6.13 25.08 -29.54
C PHE A 78 -6.33 26.45 -30.21
N SER A 79 -7.36 26.54 -31.04
CA SER A 79 -7.84 27.79 -31.60
C SER A 79 -8.34 28.75 -30.50
N ALA A 80 -8.23 30.05 -30.73
CA ALA A 80 -8.67 31.06 -29.76
C ALA A 80 -10.17 30.92 -29.45
N GLY A 81 -10.51 30.78 -28.16
CA GLY A 81 -11.90 30.66 -27.69
C GLY A 81 -12.63 29.41 -28.20
N ALA A 82 -11.90 28.36 -28.57
CA ALA A 82 -12.43 27.13 -29.18
C ALA A 82 -13.29 27.37 -30.44
N GLN A 83 -13.04 28.47 -31.16
CA GLN A 83 -13.73 28.78 -32.40
C GLN A 83 -13.09 28.05 -33.59
N PRO A 84 -13.86 27.36 -34.45
CA PRO A 84 -13.30 26.69 -35.62
C PRO A 84 -12.56 27.68 -36.53
N ARG A 85 -11.28 27.40 -36.80
CA ARG A 85 -10.44 28.22 -37.68
C ARG A 85 -9.78 27.35 -38.75
N PRO A 86 -9.59 27.87 -39.98
CA PRO A 86 -8.87 27.13 -41.03
C PRO A 86 -7.40 26.87 -40.68
N ALA A 87 -6.77 27.83 -39.99
CA ALA A 87 -5.43 27.71 -39.47
C ALA A 87 -5.21 28.68 -38.29
N PHE A 88 -4.25 28.36 -37.43
CA PHE A 88 -3.77 29.24 -36.36
C PHE A 88 -2.32 28.88 -35.98
N ARG A 89 -1.64 29.75 -35.23
CA ARG A 89 -0.27 29.49 -34.76
C ARG A 89 -0.28 28.85 -33.38
N ALA A 90 0.71 28.01 -33.09
CA ALA A 90 1.06 27.59 -31.73
C ALA A 90 2.53 27.89 -31.47
N ARG A 91 2.86 28.36 -30.27
CA ARG A 91 4.22 28.79 -29.91
C ARG A 91 4.62 28.27 -28.53
N VAL A 92 5.86 27.82 -28.44
CA VAL A 92 6.53 27.42 -27.20
C VAL A 92 7.83 28.22 -27.09
N GLN A 93 7.94 29.03 -26.05
CA GLN A 93 9.16 29.71 -25.68
C GLN A 93 9.60 29.22 -24.30
N VAL A 94 10.87 28.80 -24.17
CA VAL A 94 11.52 28.41 -22.91
C VAL A 94 12.94 28.95 -22.90
N GLY A 95 13.18 30.03 -22.15
CA GLY A 95 14.45 30.75 -22.17
C GLY A 95 14.84 31.15 -23.60
N PRO A 96 15.99 30.69 -24.14
CA PRO A 96 16.43 31.01 -25.50
C PRO A 96 15.76 30.16 -26.59
N ILE A 97 15.01 29.10 -26.23
CA ILE A 97 14.25 28.28 -27.20
C ILE A 97 12.98 29.04 -27.55
N ASP A 98 12.72 29.23 -28.84
CA ASP A 98 11.50 29.84 -29.37
C ASP A 98 11.06 29.12 -30.65
N LYS A 99 10.03 28.29 -30.52
CA LYS A 99 9.51 27.46 -31.60
C LYS A 99 8.06 27.79 -31.89
N VAL A 100 7.78 28.04 -33.17
CA VAL A 100 6.45 28.34 -33.70
C VAL A 100 6.10 27.32 -34.76
N VAL A 101 4.87 26.83 -34.73
CA VAL A 101 4.28 26.03 -35.81
C VAL A 101 2.96 26.63 -36.26
N TYR A 102 2.61 26.41 -37.53
CA TYR A 102 1.25 26.62 -38.02
C TYR A 102 0.47 25.33 -37.95
N VAL A 103 -0.70 25.42 -37.32
CA VAL A 103 -1.69 24.36 -37.20
C VAL A 103 -2.75 24.63 -38.25
N VAL A 104 -2.84 23.73 -39.21
CA VAL A 104 -3.67 23.89 -40.41
C VAL A 104 -4.68 22.74 -40.51
N GLY A 105 -5.89 23.09 -40.92
CA GLY A 105 -6.94 22.13 -41.25
C GLY A 105 -6.52 21.08 -42.26
N LYS A 106 -7.28 19.99 -42.33
CA LYS A 106 -7.04 18.95 -43.33
C LYS A 106 -7.11 19.55 -44.73
N ARG A 107 -6.12 19.20 -45.54
CA ARG A 107 -6.00 19.60 -46.95
C ARG A 107 -5.43 18.46 -47.77
N ARG A 108 -5.66 18.51 -49.07
CA ARG A 108 -5.08 17.60 -50.05
C ARG A 108 -4.73 18.34 -51.33
N TRP A 109 -3.90 17.73 -52.16
CA TRP A 109 -3.65 18.22 -53.51
C TRP A 109 -4.81 17.88 -54.44
N GLU A 110 -5.35 18.90 -55.11
CA GLU A 110 -6.30 18.75 -56.21
C GLU A 110 -5.77 19.52 -57.42
N ARG A 111 -5.47 18.80 -58.51
CA ARG A 111 -4.93 19.37 -59.76
C ARG A 111 -3.67 20.26 -59.53
N GLY A 112 -2.83 19.90 -58.55
CA GLY A 112 -1.59 20.62 -58.25
C GLY A 112 -1.74 21.84 -57.34
N VAL A 113 -2.94 22.10 -56.80
CA VAL A 113 -3.23 23.18 -55.84
C VAL A 113 -3.74 22.57 -54.53
N PRO A 114 -3.36 23.09 -53.35
CA PRO A 114 -3.94 22.60 -52.10
C PRO A 114 -5.40 23.02 -51.98
N THR A 115 -6.26 22.13 -51.48
CA THR A 115 -7.64 22.49 -51.11
C THR A 115 -7.67 23.51 -49.98
N ASP A 116 -8.81 24.18 -49.81
CA ASP A 116 -9.05 25.01 -48.62
C ASP A 116 -8.98 24.14 -47.35
N PRO A 117 -8.36 24.63 -46.27
CA PRO A 117 -8.25 23.89 -45.02
C PRO A 117 -9.59 23.79 -44.30
N GLU A 118 -9.95 22.57 -43.91
CA GLU A 118 -11.11 22.32 -43.05
C GLU A 118 -10.95 23.00 -41.68
N PRO A 119 -11.92 23.81 -41.21
CA PRO A 119 -11.83 24.44 -39.90
C PRO A 119 -11.66 23.42 -38.76
N LEU A 120 -10.73 23.70 -37.85
CA LEU A 120 -10.50 22.89 -36.65
C LEU A 120 -10.42 23.76 -35.39
N THR A 121 -10.81 23.17 -34.26
CA THR A 121 -10.74 23.81 -32.94
C THR A 121 -9.51 23.40 -32.16
N GLU A 122 -9.04 22.16 -32.37
CA GLU A 122 -7.86 21.59 -31.72
C GLU A 122 -7.10 20.62 -32.63
N LEU A 123 -5.80 20.42 -32.37
CA LEU A 123 -4.97 19.42 -33.05
C LEU A 123 -3.91 18.84 -32.11
N ALA A 124 -3.73 17.52 -32.08
CA ALA A 124 -2.61 16.88 -31.39
C ALA A 124 -1.26 17.22 -32.04
N LEU A 125 -0.25 17.51 -31.22
CA LEU A 125 1.08 17.95 -31.66
C LEU A 125 2.04 16.77 -31.95
N GLY A 126 1.57 15.82 -32.77
CA GLY A 126 2.29 14.59 -33.09
C GLY A 126 3.10 14.64 -34.39
N TRP A 127 4.10 13.76 -34.50
CA TRP A 127 4.91 13.58 -35.72
C TRP A 127 4.09 13.15 -36.94
N ASP A 128 2.98 12.44 -36.72
CA ASP A 128 2.04 12.01 -37.75
C ASP A 128 1.34 13.18 -38.47
N LYS A 129 1.28 14.34 -37.81
CA LYS A 129 0.69 15.58 -38.35
C LYS A 129 1.70 16.47 -39.07
N ALA A 130 3.00 16.22 -38.89
CA ALA A 130 4.09 16.97 -39.54
C ALA A 130 4.39 16.41 -40.94
N PHE A 131 5.16 17.17 -41.74
CA PHE A 131 5.60 16.70 -43.07
C PHE A 131 6.36 15.37 -42.97
N GLY A 132 6.07 14.42 -43.85
CA GLY A 132 6.72 13.12 -43.88
C GLY A 132 5.87 12.04 -44.53
N GLY A 133 6.11 10.80 -44.13
CA GLY A 133 5.36 9.62 -44.56
C GLY A 133 6.25 8.50 -45.08
N GLN A 134 5.64 7.43 -45.56
CA GLN A 134 6.35 6.24 -46.04
C GLN A 134 7.40 6.62 -47.10
N GLY A 135 8.65 6.22 -46.87
CA GLY A 135 9.79 6.53 -47.74
C GLY A 135 10.53 7.83 -47.40
N PHE A 136 10.03 8.63 -46.44
CA PHE A 136 10.73 9.81 -45.95
C PHE A 136 11.44 9.53 -44.62
N ALA A 137 12.74 9.23 -44.68
CA ALA A 137 13.51 8.74 -43.53
C ALA A 137 13.51 9.68 -42.31
N ALA A 138 13.42 11.00 -42.50
CA ALA A 138 13.44 11.97 -41.40
C ALA A 138 12.14 12.03 -40.59
N ASN A 139 11.01 11.55 -41.14
CA ASN A 139 9.75 11.37 -40.42
C ASN A 139 8.87 10.35 -41.16
N PRO A 140 9.06 9.04 -40.95
CA PRO A 140 8.29 8.00 -41.64
C PRO A 140 6.81 7.97 -41.25
N LEU A 141 6.46 8.53 -40.08
CA LEU A 141 5.09 8.57 -39.55
C LEU A 141 4.27 9.74 -40.11
N GLY A 142 4.93 10.75 -40.69
CA GLY A 142 4.30 12.00 -41.11
C GLY A 142 3.36 11.89 -42.31
N THR A 143 2.88 13.06 -42.73
CA THR A 143 1.93 13.19 -43.86
C THR A 143 2.48 14.16 -44.90
N GLY A 144 2.32 13.85 -46.20
CA GLY A 144 2.59 14.79 -47.29
C GLY A 144 3.72 14.44 -48.25
N PHE A 145 4.58 13.46 -47.94
CA PHE A 145 5.68 13.06 -48.82
C PHE A 145 5.20 12.33 -50.08
N ALA A 146 4.26 11.39 -49.94
CA ALA A 146 3.72 10.59 -51.02
C ALA A 146 2.20 10.39 -50.89
N PRO A 147 1.47 10.17 -52.00
CA PRO A 147 0.05 9.82 -51.96
C PRO A 147 -0.20 8.48 -51.26
N THR A 148 -1.29 8.41 -50.50
CA THR A 148 -1.80 7.18 -49.88
C THR A 148 -3.03 6.67 -50.62
N GLU A 149 -3.35 5.38 -50.49
CA GLU A 149 -4.61 4.81 -50.98
C GLU A 149 -5.65 4.77 -49.86
N GLU A 150 -6.78 5.43 -50.07
CA GLU A 150 -7.94 5.37 -49.19
C GLU A 150 -9.17 5.01 -50.01
N ASN A 151 -9.87 3.93 -49.64
CA ASN A 151 -11.09 3.46 -50.31
C ASN A 151 -10.94 3.31 -51.85
N GLY A 152 -9.77 2.84 -52.30
CA GLY A 152 -9.46 2.66 -53.73
C GLY A 152 -9.15 3.95 -54.50
N LYS A 153 -8.98 5.10 -53.82
CA LYS A 153 -8.57 6.38 -54.43
C LYS A 153 -7.20 6.80 -53.90
N LYS A 154 -6.35 7.32 -54.79
CA LYS A 154 -5.08 7.96 -54.41
C LYS A 154 -5.36 9.36 -53.87
N ILE A 155 -5.01 9.60 -52.61
CA ILE A 155 -5.14 10.90 -51.94
C ILE A 155 -3.75 11.36 -51.57
N HIS A 156 -3.39 12.57 -51.98
CA HIS A 156 -2.15 13.21 -51.54
C HIS A 156 -2.49 14.28 -50.51
N ALA A 157 -2.58 13.87 -49.25
CA ALA A 157 -2.84 14.76 -48.12
C ALA A 157 -1.65 15.70 -47.86
N LEU A 158 -1.92 16.88 -47.29
CA LEU A 158 -0.90 17.80 -46.78
C LEU A 158 -0.73 17.63 -45.27
N PRO A 159 0.44 17.99 -44.70
CA PRO A 159 0.61 18.02 -43.26
C PRO A 159 -0.32 19.07 -42.62
N GLN A 160 -0.67 18.82 -41.36
CA GLN A 160 -1.46 19.73 -40.53
C GLN A 160 -0.58 20.58 -39.60
N ILE A 161 0.70 20.22 -39.44
CA ILE A 161 1.71 21.01 -38.75
C ILE A 161 2.78 21.42 -39.74
N GLU A 162 2.95 22.73 -39.92
CA GLU A 162 3.96 23.31 -40.81
C GLU A 162 4.90 24.26 -40.06
N ASP A 163 6.17 24.28 -40.46
CA ASP A 163 7.12 25.31 -40.06
C ASP A 163 6.80 26.62 -40.81
N PRO A 164 6.52 27.75 -40.12
CA PRO A 164 6.26 29.03 -40.75
C PRO A 164 7.36 29.50 -41.72
N LYS A 165 8.60 29.03 -41.54
CA LYS A 165 9.75 29.37 -42.41
C LYS A 165 9.80 28.50 -43.67
N HIS A 166 9.13 27.35 -43.68
CA HIS A 166 9.22 26.33 -44.74
C HIS A 166 7.85 25.76 -45.10
N LEU A 167 6.92 26.63 -45.51
CA LEU A 167 5.55 26.23 -45.89
C LEU A 167 5.54 25.35 -47.16
N VAL A 168 4.63 24.39 -47.19
CA VAL A 168 4.39 23.52 -48.35
C VAL A 168 3.53 24.25 -49.39
N LYS A 169 4.13 24.62 -50.52
CA LYS A 169 3.48 25.37 -51.61
C LYS A 169 3.32 24.53 -52.88
N SER A 170 4.09 23.45 -53.01
CA SER A 170 4.09 22.52 -54.15
C SER A 170 4.19 21.06 -53.70
N PRO A 171 3.63 20.08 -54.45
CA PRO A 171 3.81 18.65 -54.16
C PRO A 171 5.28 18.19 -54.14
N ASN A 172 6.18 18.96 -54.73
CA ASN A 172 7.61 18.67 -54.79
C ASN A 172 8.41 19.26 -53.62
N ASP A 173 7.79 20.09 -52.78
CA ASP A 173 8.47 20.65 -51.62
C ASP A 173 8.82 19.54 -50.62
N ARG A 174 9.98 19.65 -49.98
CA ARG A 174 10.48 18.71 -48.98
C ARG A 174 10.95 19.48 -47.74
N PRO A 175 10.04 20.19 -47.03
CA PRO A 175 10.43 20.94 -45.86
C PRO A 175 10.91 20.01 -44.73
N PRO A 176 11.73 20.52 -43.80
CA PRO A 176 12.05 19.77 -42.59
C PRO A 176 10.77 19.51 -41.77
N PRO A 177 10.55 18.28 -41.26
CA PRO A 177 9.43 17.99 -40.36
C PRO A 177 9.51 18.83 -39.08
N ALA A 178 8.38 19.40 -38.65
CA ALA A 178 8.27 20.18 -37.43
C ALA A 178 7.29 19.54 -36.44
N ALA A 179 7.79 19.13 -35.27
CA ALA A 179 6.98 18.63 -34.15
C ALA A 179 7.67 18.93 -32.81
N PHE A 180 6.94 18.79 -31.70
CA PHE A 180 7.48 19.02 -30.34
C PHE A 180 7.83 17.76 -29.56
N GLY A 181 7.43 16.58 -30.07
CA GLY A 181 7.66 15.29 -29.45
C GLY A 181 9.08 14.75 -29.66
N PRO A 182 9.41 13.62 -29.01
CA PRO A 182 10.72 12.98 -29.08
C PRO A 182 10.98 12.36 -30.46
N LEU A 183 12.23 12.37 -30.91
CA LEU A 183 12.73 11.68 -32.09
C LEU A 183 12.90 10.19 -31.81
N ASP A 184 12.38 9.35 -32.71
CA ASP A 184 12.58 7.91 -32.65
C ASP A 184 14.07 7.56 -32.77
N PRO A 185 14.58 6.59 -31.99
CA PRO A 185 15.99 6.20 -32.01
C PRO A 185 16.48 5.69 -33.37
N THR A 186 15.59 5.19 -34.23
CA THR A 186 15.91 4.63 -35.55
C THR A 186 15.98 5.67 -36.66
N TRP A 187 15.56 6.92 -36.40
CA TRP A 187 15.56 7.97 -37.43
C TRP A 187 16.96 8.55 -37.63
N PRO A 188 17.35 8.97 -38.85
CA PRO A 188 18.72 9.39 -39.17
C PRO A 188 19.31 10.42 -38.19
N GLY A 189 18.51 11.41 -37.74
CA GLY A 189 18.97 12.44 -36.81
C GLY A 189 19.50 11.94 -35.46
N ARG A 190 19.12 10.71 -35.07
CA ARG A 190 19.68 9.97 -33.93
C ARG A 190 20.54 8.81 -34.38
N MET A 191 20.08 7.97 -35.31
CA MET A 191 20.79 6.75 -35.72
C MET A 191 22.22 7.02 -36.22
N ASP A 192 22.45 8.15 -36.89
CA ASP A 192 23.78 8.57 -37.36
C ASP A 192 24.78 8.83 -36.22
N LYS A 193 24.29 8.95 -34.98
CA LYS A 193 25.06 9.19 -33.74
C LYS A 193 25.17 7.96 -32.85
N ALA A 194 24.52 6.86 -33.21
CA ALA A 194 24.48 5.66 -32.38
C ALA A 194 25.86 4.98 -32.25
N GLY A 195 26.81 5.32 -33.13
CA GLY A 195 28.14 4.72 -33.23
C GLY A 195 28.15 3.46 -34.11
N THR A 196 29.29 2.80 -34.15
CA THR A 196 29.55 1.65 -35.02
C THR A 196 29.28 0.32 -34.30
N TYR A 197 28.30 -0.45 -34.78
CA TYR A 197 27.95 -1.79 -34.25
C TYR A 197 28.40 -2.89 -35.22
N ASP A 198 29.70 -3.16 -35.26
CA ASP A 198 30.32 -4.17 -36.14
C ASP A 198 30.86 -5.38 -35.34
N ALA A 199 31.65 -6.24 -36.00
CA ALA A 199 32.27 -7.39 -35.35
C ALA A 199 33.24 -6.99 -34.22
N ALA A 200 33.90 -5.83 -34.31
CA ALA A 200 34.79 -5.34 -33.28
C ALA A 200 34.01 -4.89 -32.04
N TRP A 201 32.88 -4.22 -32.20
CA TRP A 201 31.95 -3.94 -31.09
C TRP A 201 31.44 -5.25 -30.46
N LEU A 202 31.02 -6.22 -31.28
CA LEU A 202 30.52 -7.50 -30.79
C LEU A 202 31.59 -8.30 -30.03
N GLU A 203 32.87 -8.11 -30.32
CA GLU A 203 34.00 -8.76 -29.64
C GLU A 203 34.47 -8.00 -28.39
N ASN A 204 34.46 -6.66 -28.41
CA ASN A 204 35.11 -5.85 -27.37
C ASN A 204 34.14 -5.13 -26.43
N ASP A 205 32.95 -4.76 -26.92
CA ASP A 205 32.08 -3.78 -26.25
C ASP A 205 30.69 -4.33 -25.91
N PHE A 206 30.19 -5.33 -26.63
CA PHE A 206 28.92 -5.98 -26.27
C PHE A 206 28.93 -6.50 -24.81
N PRO A 207 27.89 -6.23 -24.00
CA PRO A 207 26.57 -5.68 -24.36
C PRO A 207 26.46 -4.14 -24.26
N GLY A 208 27.55 -3.43 -24.02
CA GLY A 208 27.60 -1.97 -23.92
C GLY A 208 27.38 -1.24 -25.24
N LEU A 209 27.32 0.09 -25.14
CA LEU A 209 27.17 1.00 -26.27
C LEU A 209 28.46 1.07 -27.10
N ALA A 210 28.31 1.42 -28.38
CA ALA A 210 29.44 1.62 -29.28
C ALA A 210 30.44 2.65 -28.72
N ARG A 211 31.74 2.38 -28.83
CA ARG A 211 32.80 3.21 -28.23
C ARG A 211 32.89 4.62 -28.82
N ASP A 212 32.46 4.76 -30.07
CA ASP A 212 32.41 5.97 -30.88
C ASP A 212 31.02 6.64 -30.88
N LEU A 213 30.10 6.20 -30.02
CA LEU A 213 28.80 6.84 -29.84
C LEU A 213 28.96 8.33 -29.53
N ASP A 214 28.25 9.16 -30.28
CA ASP A 214 28.13 10.59 -30.00
C ASP A 214 27.08 10.79 -28.90
N PRO A 215 27.40 11.42 -27.76
CA PRO A 215 26.44 11.67 -26.67
C PRO A 215 25.17 12.41 -27.11
N GLU A 216 25.19 13.15 -28.23
CA GLU A 216 24.00 13.76 -28.83
C GLU A 216 22.95 12.72 -29.29
N TYR A 217 23.29 11.43 -29.35
CA TYR A 217 22.36 10.32 -29.53
C TYR A 217 21.28 10.26 -28.43
N PHE A 218 21.64 10.65 -27.21
CA PHE A 218 20.73 10.64 -26.05
C PHE A 218 19.78 11.83 -26.02
N MET A 219 19.99 12.83 -26.88
CA MET A 219 19.05 13.94 -27.05
C MET A 219 17.86 13.46 -27.88
N VAL A 220 16.69 13.40 -27.26
CA VAL A 220 15.46 12.96 -27.92
C VAL A 220 14.69 14.13 -28.51
N ALA A 221 14.84 15.35 -27.99
CA ALA A 221 14.21 16.52 -28.59
C ALA A 221 14.87 16.90 -29.93
N PRO A 222 14.11 17.39 -30.93
CA PRO A 222 14.68 17.99 -32.13
C PRO A 222 15.67 19.14 -31.85
N PRO A 223 16.65 19.42 -32.73
CA PRO A 223 17.69 20.42 -32.48
C PRO A 223 17.22 21.82 -32.09
N ASP A 224 16.05 22.24 -32.59
CA ASP A 224 15.44 23.55 -32.31
C ASP A 224 14.78 23.65 -30.93
N GLN A 225 14.84 22.58 -30.13
CA GLN A 225 14.30 22.49 -28.76
C GLN A 225 15.39 22.11 -27.74
N ARG A 226 16.67 22.33 -28.10
CA ARG A 226 17.83 22.05 -27.25
C ARG A 226 18.49 23.34 -26.81
N LEU A 227 18.90 23.38 -25.54
CA LEU A 227 19.66 24.49 -24.97
C LEU A 227 21.16 24.35 -25.31
N PRO A 228 21.91 25.46 -25.40
CA PRO A 228 23.37 25.38 -25.52
C PRO A 228 24.06 24.77 -24.29
N GLY A 229 23.41 24.80 -23.12
CA GLY A 229 23.87 24.19 -21.86
C GLY A 229 22.72 23.52 -21.11
N PHE A 230 22.82 23.40 -19.78
CA PHE A 230 21.75 22.87 -18.92
C PHE A 230 20.88 24.00 -18.37
N PHE A 231 19.66 23.65 -17.93
CA PHE A 231 18.77 24.60 -17.30
C PHE A 231 19.35 25.13 -15.97
N GLN A 232 19.27 26.43 -15.80
CA GLN A 232 19.67 27.16 -14.61
C GLN A 232 18.50 27.37 -13.63
N GLY A 233 17.26 27.08 -14.03
CA GLY A 233 16.07 27.39 -13.26
C GLY A 233 15.62 28.84 -13.50
N ASP A 234 14.33 29.10 -13.28
CA ASP A 234 13.67 30.39 -13.50
C ASP A 234 13.68 30.91 -14.95
N GLU A 235 14.12 30.12 -15.94
CA GLU A 235 14.01 30.55 -17.34
C GLU A 235 12.56 30.83 -17.73
N PRO A 236 12.26 31.95 -18.42
CA PRO A 236 10.89 32.32 -18.75
C PRO A 236 10.27 31.31 -19.70
N ILE A 237 9.02 30.96 -19.43
CA ILE A 237 8.17 30.12 -20.29
C ILE A 237 7.02 30.98 -20.82
N ALA A 238 6.80 30.97 -22.14
CA ALA A 238 5.61 31.54 -22.75
C ALA A 238 5.01 30.55 -23.75
N LEU A 239 3.71 30.27 -23.57
CA LEU A 239 2.95 29.30 -24.36
C LEU A 239 1.78 30.01 -25.01
N GLU A 240 1.60 29.84 -26.32
CA GLU A 240 0.48 30.41 -27.07
C GLU A 240 -0.28 29.31 -27.78
N HIS A 241 -1.61 29.30 -27.62
CA HIS A 241 -2.54 28.36 -28.26
C HIS A 241 -2.28 26.89 -27.92
N LEU A 242 -1.95 26.60 -26.66
CA LEU A 242 -1.64 25.25 -26.16
C LEU A 242 -2.51 24.79 -24.98
N HIS A 243 -3.43 25.62 -24.52
CA HIS A 243 -4.39 25.31 -23.45
C HIS A 243 -5.83 25.58 -23.95
N PRO A 244 -6.83 24.76 -23.59
CA PRO A 244 -8.20 24.92 -24.07
C PRO A 244 -8.85 26.25 -23.64
N GLU A 245 -8.57 26.70 -22.42
CA GLU A 245 -9.18 27.90 -21.82
C GLU A 245 -8.30 29.15 -21.88
N GLN A 246 -6.97 28.99 -21.96
CA GLN A 246 -6.01 30.09 -21.85
C GLN A 246 -5.22 30.19 -23.16
N ALA A 247 -5.54 31.19 -23.98
CA ALA A 247 -4.88 31.38 -25.26
C ALA A 247 -3.38 31.71 -25.12
N THR A 248 -2.99 32.35 -24.02
CA THR A 248 -1.60 32.63 -23.68
C THR A 248 -1.36 32.27 -22.22
N MET A 249 -0.25 31.58 -21.94
CA MET A 249 0.21 31.28 -20.59
C MET A 249 1.66 31.70 -20.44
N THR A 250 1.99 32.27 -19.27
CA THR A 250 3.36 32.59 -18.90
C THR A 250 3.73 31.87 -17.61
N SER A 251 4.95 31.35 -17.55
CA SER A 251 5.48 30.59 -16.43
C SER A 251 7.00 30.75 -16.40
N ARG A 252 7.68 29.92 -15.60
CA ARG A 252 9.13 29.80 -15.53
C ARG A 252 9.51 28.34 -15.27
N VAL A 253 10.67 27.94 -15.76
CA VAL A 253 11.26 26.64 -15.40
C VAL A 253 11.44 26.60 -13.89
N THR A 254 11.14 25.46 -13.28
CA THR A 254 11.18 25.33 -11.81
C THR A 254 12.55 25.70 -11.25
N ALA A 255 12.54 26.47 -10.16
CA ALA A 255 13.73 26.82 -9.38
C ALA A 255 14.15 25.70 -8.41
N LEU A 256 13.51 24.53 -8.49
CA LEU A 256 13.90 23.36 -7.70
C LEU A 256 15.24 22.78 -8.20
N ALA A 257 15.97 22.15 -7.28
CA ALA A 257 17.16 21.36 -7.55
C ALA A 257 17.01 19.99 -6.89
N ALA A 258 17.41 18.92 -7.57
CA ALA A 258 17.38 17.58 -6.99
C ALA A 258 18.71 17.23 -6.33
N ARG A 259 18.66 16.71 -5.10
CA ARG A 259 19.80 16.09 -4.43
C ARG A 259 19.63 14.59 -4.48
N CYS A 260 20.72 13.87 -4.76
CA CYS A 260 20.71 12.42 -4.78
C CYS A 260 21.95 11.88 -4.08
N PHE A 261 21.75 10.87 -3.24
CA PHE A 261 22.81 10.21 -2.51
C PHE A 261 22.68 8.70 -2.62
N LEU A 262 23.80 7.99 -2.49
CA LEU A 262 23.82 6.53 -2.49
C LEU A 262 24.70 5.95 -1.40
N THR A 263 24.51 4.68 -1.07
CA THR A 263 25.45 3.89 -0.30
C THR A 263 25.86 2.64 -1.06
N ARG A 264 27.12 2.24 -0.93
CA ARG A 264 27.66 1.04 -1.59
C ARG A 264 27.58 -0.20 -0.69
N ALA A 265 27.67 -1.39 -1.27
CA ALA A 265 27.47 -2.67 -0.59
C ALA A 265 28.51 -3.02 0.52
N ALA A 266 29.59 -2.25 0.68
CA ALA A 266 30.66 -2.53 1.64
C ALA A 266 30.57 -1.66 2.92
N GLY A 267 29.99 -2.17 4.01
CA GLY A 267 30.05 -1.54 5.35
C GLY A 267 29.14 -0.32 5.59
N ASP A 268 29.16 0.22 6.82
CA ASP A 268 28.50 1.48 7.23
C ASP A 268 29.17 2.70 6.57
N VAL A 269 29.11 2.77 5.24
CA VAL A 269 29.74 3.83 4.46
C VAL A 269 28.82 5.06 4.45
N PRO A 270 29.37 6.28 4.67
CA PRO A 270 28.62 7.52 4.59
C PRO A 270 28.00 7.70 3.20
N LEU A 271 26.90 8.47 3.13
CA LEU A 271 26.24 8.79 1.86
C LEU A 271 27.24 9.35 0.84
N GLU A 272 27.25 8.83 -0.38
CA GLU A 272 27.99 9.38 -1.53
C GLU A 272 27.02 10.26 -2.32
N GLU A 273 27.36 11.52 -2.57
CA GLU A 273 26.50 12.43 -3.33
C GLU A 273 26.67 12.23 -4.84
N VAL A 274 25.56 12.08 -5.55
CA VAL A 274 25.52 12.03 -7.01
C VAL A 274 25.13 13.41 -7.53
N ALA A 275 26.06 14.07 -8.23
CA ALA A 275 25.79 15.36 -8.84
C ALA A 275 24.65 15.25 -9.86
N THR A 276 23.60 16.05 -9.70
CA THR A 276 22.47 16.10 -10.63
C THR A 276 22.40 17.43 -11.37
N ARG A 277 21.77 17.42 -12.55
CA ARG A 277 21.52 18.62 -13.37
C ARG A 277 20.18 18.52 -14.07
N LEU A 278 19.45 19.63 -14.15
CA LEU A 278 18.19 19.68 -14.91
C LEU A 278 18.51 19.61 -16.40
N ASP A 279 18.23 18.46 -17.02
CA ASP A 279 18.55 18.20 -18.43
C ASP A 279 17.30 18.10 -19.32
N THR A 280 16.12 17.91 -18.73
CA THR A 280 14.88 17.75 -19.49
C THR A 280 13.74 18.49 -18.83
N VAL A 281 13.04 19.30 -19.61
CA VAL A 281 11.76 19.91 -19.24
C VAL A 281 10.69 19.36 -20.18
N VAL A 282 9.72 18.65 -19.63
CA VAL A 282 8.55 18.19 -20.37
C VAL A 282 7.37 19.08 -20.02
N LEU A 283 6.76 19.69 -21.02
CA LEU A 283 5.57 20.52 -20.86
C LEU A 283 4.33 19.71 -21.24
N LEU A 284 3.30 19.82 -20.40
CA LEU A 284 1.95 19.32 -20.62
C LEU A 284 0.97 20.52 -20.59
N PRO A 285 0.98 21.39 -21.61
CA PRO A 285 0.33 22.69 -21.54
C PRO A 285 -1.18 22.60 -21.40
N ASN A 286 -1.81 21.59 -22.00
CA ASN A 286 -3.27 21.42 -22.01
C ASN A 286 -3.87 21.10 -20.64
N VAL A 287 -3.04 20.71 -19.67
CA VAL A 287 -3.40 20.52 -18.26
C VAL A 287 -2.63 21.44 -17.33
N ALA A 288 -1.93 22.44 -17.87
CA ALA A 288 -1.13 23.41 -17.14
C ALA A 288 -0.05 22.78 -16.22
N ARG A 289 0.71 21.81 -16.75
CA ARG A 289 1.73 21.08 -15.96
C ARG A 289 3.10 21.03 -16.64
N MET A 290 4.13 20.83 -15.83
CA MET A 290 5.52 20.63 -16.23
C MET A 290 6.14 19.48 -15.44
N ILE A 291 7.01 18.71 -16.08
CA ILE A 291 7.86 17.72 -15.44
C ILE A 291 9.32 18.14 -15.66
N ALA A 292 10.05 18.33 -14.57
CA ALA A 292 11.47 18.63 -14.58
C ALA A 292 12.26 17.36 -14.21
N ILE A 293 13.17 16.91 -15.09
CA ILE A 293 13.99 15.71 -14.86
C ILE A 293 15.43 16.12 -14.60
N PHE A 294 15.89 15.83 -13.38
CA PHE A 294 17.25 16.06 -12.93
C PHE A 294 18.07 14.78 -13.09
N ARG A 295 19.13 14.85 -13.89
CA ARG A 295 19.95 13.70 -14.24
C ARG A 295 21.22 13.64 -13.42
N GLY A 296 21.39 12.55 -12.69
CA GLY A 296 22.66 12.14 -12.09
C GLY A 296 23.26 10.95 -12.83
N VAL A 297 24.59 10.86 -12.86
CA VAL A 297 25.31 9.70 -13.39
C VAL A 297 26.42 9.36 -12.42
N VAL A 298 26.51 8.10 -12.04
CA VAL A 298 27.55 7.60 -11.13
C VAL A 298 28.12 6.30 -11.67
N ARG A 299 29.42 6.08 -11.47
CA ARG A 299 30.06 4.82 -11.84
C ARG A 299 29.64 3.72 -10.87
N VAL A 300 29.30 2.58 -11.42
CA VAL A 300 28.93 1.37 -10.67
C VAL A 300 29.84 0.23 -11.09
N GLU A 301 30.07 -0.69 -10.17
CA GLU A 301 30.92 -1.85 -10.44
C GLU A 301 30.11 -2.96 -11.13
N GLU A 302 28.79 -2.99 -10.91
CA GLU A 302 27.90 -4.02 -11.45
C GLU A 302 26.97 -3.48 -12.55
N ASP A 303 26.71 -4.29 -13.58
CA ASP A 303 25.88 -3.92 -14.77
C ASP A 303 24.37 -3.80 -14.48
N ASP A 304 23.96 -4.08 -13.25
CA ASP A 304 22.63 -3.86 -12.69
C ASP A 304 22.67 -2.95 -11.44
N ALA A 305 23.82 -2.33 -11.17
CA ALA A 305 24.08 -1.46 -10.01
C ALA A 305 23.78 -2.12 -8.65
N HIS A 306 23.92 -3.44 -8.52
CA HIS A 306 23.72 -4.11 -7.24
C HIS A 306 24.75 -3.71 -6.16
N ASP A 307 25.91 -3.20 -6.56
CA ASP A 307 26.86 -2.58 -5.65
C ASP A 307 26.28 -1.33 -4.97
N VAL A 308 25.14 -0.79 -5.45
CA VAL A 308 24.37 0.27 -4.81
C VAL A 308 23.28 -0.31 -3.89
N LYS A 309 23.48 -0.16 -2.58
CA LYS A 309 22.59 -0.71 -1.55
C LYS A 309 21.36 0.17 -1.35
N CYS A 310 21.56 1.48 -1.18
CA CYS A 310 20.48 2.44 -0.98
C CYS A 310 20.63 3.67 -1.88
N LEU A 311 19.51 4.26 -2.28
CA LEU A 311 19.41 5.60 -2.86
C LEU A 311 18.58 6.50 -1.94
N LEU A 312 19.00 7.74 -1.78
CA LEU A 312 18.22 8.81 -1.16
C LEU A 312 18.03 9.94 -2.17
N ALA A 313 16.79 10.38 -2.37
CA ALA A 313 16.45 11.50 -3.25
C ALA A 313 15.72 12.60 -2.48
N ALA A 314 15.98 13.85 -2.84
CA ALA A 314 15.34 15.04 -2.27
C ALA A 314 15.23 16.17 -3.29
N LEU A 315 14.36 17.13 -3.02
CA LEU A 315 14.28 18.41 -3.72
C LEU A 315 14.64 19.55 -2.76
N GLU A 316 15.29 20.57 -3.30
CA GLU A 316 15.68 21.79 -2.60
C GLU A 316 15.40 23.03 -3.47
N ARG A 317 15.34 24.19 -2.84
CA ARG A 317 15.40 25.47 -3.57
C ARG A 317 16.81 25.67 -4.07
N ARG A 318 16.96 25.98 -5.35
CA ARG A 318 18.26 26.34 -5.91
C ARG A 318 18.81 27.57 -5.18
N GLY A 319 20.08 27.50 -4.78
CA GLY A 319 20.75 28.56 -4.01
C GLY A 319 20.63 28.44 -2.48
N ALA A 320 19.84 27.50 -1.96
CA ALA A 320 19.74 27.23 -0.51
C ALA A 320 19.90 25.72 -0.20
N PRO A 321 21.04 25.09 -0.56
CA PRO A 321 21.23 23.67 -0.32
C PRO A 321 21.44 23.35 1.16
N ARG A 322 20.80 22.29 1.66
CA ARG A 322 21.07 21.76 3.00
C ARG A 322 22.40 21.00 3.05
N PRO A 323 23.07 21.00 4.21
CA PRO A 323 24.32 20.27 4.38
C PRO A 323 24.10 18.75 4.27
N LYS A 324 25.14 18.02 3.87
CA LYS A 324 25.08 16.55 3.69
C LYS A 324 24.68 15.82 4.98
N GLU A 325 25.06 16.38 6.13
CA GLU A 325 24.77 15.88 7.47
C GLU A 325 23.27 15.80 7.75
N HIS A 326 22.47 16.74 7.19
CA HIS A 326 21.00 16.69 7.24
C HIS A 326 20.50 15.38 6.63
N TYR A 327 20.94 15.06 5.41
CA TYR A 327 20.52 13.85 4.70
C TYR A 327 21.02 12.58 5.37
N GLN A 328 22.22 12.59 5.95
CA GLN A 328 22.73 11.46 6.72
C GLN A 328 21.85 11.18 7.94
N ALA A 329 21.36 12.21 8.63
CA ALA A 329 20.45 12.06 9.76
C ALA A 329 19.08 11.49 9.32
N ILE A 330 18.49 12.04 8.26
CA ILE A 330 17.21 11.54 7.71
C ILE A 330 17.32 10.10 7.20
N PHE A 331 18.44 9.77 6.55
CA PHE A 331 18.74 8.43 6.09
C PHE A 331 18.74 7.43 7.26
N SER A 332 19.43 7.74 8.35
CA SER A 332 19.46 6.91 9.56
C SER A 332 18.07 6.75 10.18
N GLN A 333 17.28 7.83 10.28
CA GLN A 333 15.91 7.78 10.82
C GLN A 333 14.98 6.89 9.97
N ARG A 334 15.03 7.02 8.64
CA ARG A 334 14.17 6.24 7.72
C ARG A 334 14.62 4.78 7.57
N LEU A 335 15.87 4.46 7.91
CA LEU A 335 16.34 3.07 7.99
C LEU A 335 15.96 2.37 9.31
N ASP A 336 15.50 3.10 10.32
CA ASP A 336 15.08 2.52 11.60
C ASP A 336 13.97 1.47 11.40
N LYS A 337 14.12 0.32 12.06
CA LYS A 337 13.21 -0.83 11.88
C LYS A 337 11.83 -0.62 12.48
N LYS A 338 11.69 0.24 13.48
CA LYS A 338 10.43 0.46 14.22
C LYS A 338 9.74 1.73 13.75
N LYS A 339 10.47 2.86 13.71
CA LYS A 339 9.93 4.19 13.41
C LYS A 339 10.10 4.59 11.94
N GLY A 340 10.95 3.91 11.17
CA GLY A 340 11.28 4.32 9.80
C GLY A 340 10.08 4.37 8.86
N VAL A 341 9.05 3.55 9.08
CA VAL A 341 7.79 3.57 8.30
C VAL A 341 7.00 4.85 8.55
N LEU A 342 6.92 5.32 9.79
CA LEU A 342 6.22 6.56 10.13
C LEU A 342 6.95 7.77 9.53
N VAL A 343 8.27 7.83 9.71
CA VAL A 343 9.13 8.91 9.21
C VAL A 343 9.18 8.94 7.67
N ALA A 344 8.85 7.83 6.99
CA ALA A 344 8.82 7.79 5.53
C ALA A 344 7.75 8.73 4.92
N PHE A 345 6.68 9.03 5.65
CA PHE A 345 5.59 9.91 5.23
C PHE A 345 5.92 11.41 5.40
N ARG A 346 6.99 11.76 6.12
CA ARG A 346 7.41 13.14 6.38
C ARG A 346 8.23 13.72 5.23
N ASP A 347 7.55 14.07 4.16
CA ASP A 347 8.07 14.69 2.95
C ASP A 347 8.89 15.96 3.20
N ARG A 348 8.55 16.80 4.20
CA ARG A 348 9.29 18.06 4.47
C ARG A 348 10.80 17.87 4.71
N ASP A 349 11.20 16.71 5.23
CA ASP A 349 12.60 16.37 5.46
C ASP A 349 13.42 16.32 4.16
N LEU A 350 12.77 16.01 3.05
CA LEU A 350 13.37 15.76 1.74
C LEU A 350 12.84 16.71 0.67
N LEU A 351 12.04 17.71 1.04
CA LEU A 351 11.52 18.76 0.16
C LEU A 351 12.01 20.13 0.65
N PRO A 352 11.93 21.18 -0.19
CA PRO A 352 12.28 22.52 0.27
C PRO A 352 11.29 23.00 1.34
N ASP A 353 11.78 23.83 2.25
CA ASP A 353 10.91 24.46 3.24
C ASP A 353 9.81 25.28 2.53
N PRO A 354 8.55 25.20 3.00
CA PRO A 354 7.50 26.07 2.50
C PRO A 354 7.81 27.53 2.85
N ASP A 355 7.42 28.48 2.00
CA ASP A 355 7.53 29.89 2.37
C ASP A 355 6.72 30.19 3.64
N PRO A 356 7.17 31.14 4.49
CA PRO A 356 6.38 31.56 5.65
C PRO A 356 4.98 32.00 5.21
N GLY A 357 3.96 31.24 5.62
CA GLY A 357 2.56 31.51 5.25
C GLY A 357 2.09 30.90 3.93
N ALA A 358 2.92 30.11 3.24
CA ALA A 358 2.50 29.36 2.06
C ALA A 358 1.42 28.32 2.42
N PRO A 359 0.43 28.10 1.54
CA PRO A 359 -0.49 26.98 1.71
C PRO A 359 0.28 25.66 1.72
N ALA A 360 -0.31 24.65 2.35
CA ALA A 360 0.24 23.30 2.32
C ALA A 360 0.46 22.86 0.87
N LEU A 361 1.47 22.01 0.65
CA LEU A 361 1.66 21.40 -0.66
C LEU A 361 0.37 20.70 -1.08
N PRO A 362 -0.19 21.00 -2.26
CA PRO A 362 -1.46 20.44 -2.67
C PRO A 362 -1.34 18.92 -2.82
N ASP A 363 -2.27 18.20 -2.19
CA ASP A 363 -2.53 16.79 -2.46
C ASP A 363 -3.56 16.73 -3.58
N GLU A 364 -3.14 16.37 -4.80
CA GLU A 364 -4.10 16.07 -5.85
C GLU A 364 -4.82 14.76 -5.50
N LYS A 365 -6.13 14.66 -5.78
CA LYS A 365 -6.91 13.47 -5.45
C LYS A 365 -6.38 12.24 -6.20
N ILE A 366 -5.90 11.24 -5.46
CA ILE A 366 -5.30 10.01 -6.02
C ILE A 366 -6.16 8.78 -5.68
N GLY A 367 -7.37 8.71 -6.22
CA GLY A 367 -8.21 7.49 -6.17
C GLY A 367 -8.47 6.91 -4.77
N ASP A 368 -8.86 5.63 -4.76
CA ASP A 368 -9.59 4.90 -3.70
C ASP A 368 -9.09 5.01 -2.24
N MET A 369 -7.83 5.43 -1.99
CA MET A 369 -7.30 5.60 -0.63
C MET A 369 -7.94 6.80 0.09
N GLU A 370 -8.21 7.88 -0.64
CA GLU A 370 -8.85 9.08 -0.09
C GLU A 370 -10.35 8.83 0.19
N ASP A 371 -11.00 8.01 -0.64
CA ASP A 371 -12.38 7.53 -0.38
C ASP A 371 -12.43 6.58 0.84
N LEU A 372 -11.36 5.83 1.11
CA LEU A 372 -11.22 4.99 2.30
C LEU A 372 -11.04 5.84 3.58
N LEU A 373 -10.14 6.82 3.54
CA LEU A 373 -9.93 7.78 4.64
C LEU A 373 -11.15 8.68 4.89
N GLN A 374 -11.89 9.06 3.83
CA GLN A 374 -13.16 9.76 3.98
C GLN A 374 -14.26 8.89 4.59
N ARG A 375 -14.27 7.57 4.31
CA ARG A 375 -15.16 6.60 4.98
C ARG A 375 -14.82 6.44 6.47
N GLU A 376 -13.54 6.45 6.84
CA GLU A 376 -13.08 6.47 8.24
C GLU A 376 -13.43 7.79 8.95
N GLY A 377 -13.24 8.95 8.29
CA GLY A 377 -13.63 10.25 8.82
C GLY A 377 -15.14 10.46 8.97
N VAL A 378 -15.99 9.62 8.35
CA VAL A 378 -17.44 9.57 8.59
C VAL A 378 -17.77 8.76 9.86
N LEU A 379 -16.98 7.72 10.17
CA LEU A 379 -17.11 6.94 11.41
C LEU A 379 -16.65 7.75 12.63
N GLU A 380 -15.54 8.49 12.54
CA GLU A 380 -15.06 9.38 13.61
C GLU A 380 -16.01 10.55 13.88
N ARG A 381 -16.55 11.21 12.85
CA ARG A 381 -17.55 12.27 13.02
C ARG A 381 -18.82 11.76 13.72
N ARG A 382 -19.31 10.57 13.33
CA ARG A 382 -20.45 9.93 13.99
C ARG A 382 -20.14 9.53 15.44
N SER A 383 -18.91 9.10 15.72
CA SER A 383 -18.44 8.79 17.07
C SER A 383 -18.34 10.03 17.95
N HIS A 384 -17.77 11.13 17.43
CA HIS A 384 -17.65 12.40 18.13
C HIS A 384 -19.02 13.05 18.38
N GLU A 385 -19.91 13.10 17.38
CA GLU A 385 -21.28 13.60 17.56
C GLU A 385 -22.05 12.79 18.62
N ARG A 386 -21.82 11.47 18.66
CA ARG A 386 -22.36 10.61 19.71
C ARG A 386 -21.77 11.00 21.06
N ALA A 387 -20.44 11.07 21.21
CA ALA A 387 -19.78 11.43 22.46
C ALA A 387 -20.17 12.84 22.97
N GLN A 388 -20.36 13.81 22.07
CA GLN A 388 -20.77 15.18 22.40
C GLN A 388 -22.18 15.22 23.02
N ARG A 389 -23.13 14.51 22.40
CA ARG A 389 -24.50 14.38 22.94
C ARG A 389 -24.50 13.72 24.32
N GLU A 390 -23.53 12.84 24.56
CA GLU A 390 -23.39 12.11 25.81
C GLU A 390 -22.78 12.98 26.91
N LEU A 391 -21.83 13.86 26.57
CA LEU A 391 -21.30 14.91 27.46
C LEU A 391 -22.36 15.95 27.82
N GLU A 392 -23.14 16.44 26.85
CA GLU A 392 -24.24 17.38 27.10
C GLU A 392 -25.27 16.80 28.07
N LYS A 393 -25.64 15.53 27.86
CA LYS A 393 -26.49 14.79 28.81
C LYS A 393 -25.84 14.68 30.18
N ALA A 394 -24.54 14.41 30.28
CA ALA A 394 -23.81 14.33 31.55
C ALA A 394 -23.74 15.69 32.29
N ARG A 395 -23.63 16.81 31.56
CA ARG A 395 -23.63 18.16 32.14
C ARG A 395 -25.01 18.59 32.66
N LEU A 396 -26.06 18.35 31.85
CA LEU A 396 -27.45 18.54 32.29
C LEU A 396 -27.75 17.70 33.54
N SER A 397 -27.15 16.52 33.56
CA SER A 397 -27.28 15.56 34.63
C SER A 397 -26.68 16.03 35.95
N LEU A 398 -25.49 16.62 35.91
CA LEU A 398 -24.84 17.22 37.09
C LEU A 398 -25.57 18.46 37.59
N ARG A 399 -26.04 19.33 36.67
CA ARG A 399 -26.86 20.51 37.03
C ARG A 399 -28.16 20.13 37.74
N ALA A 400 -28.81 19.05 37.30
CA ALA A 400 -30.01 18.53 37.94
C ALA A 400 -29.75 18.00 39.37
N LEU A 401 -28.51 17.64 39.69
CA LEU A 401 -28.09 17.22 41.05
C LEU A 401 -27.63 18.41 41.91
N GLY A 402 -27.82 19.66 41.46
CA GLY A 402 -27.38 20.86 42.18
C GLY A 402 -25.86 21.09 42.17
N ILE A 403 -25.12 20.31 41.38
CA ILE A 403 -23.66 20.38 41.26
C ILE A 403 -23.34 21.18 39.99
N ASP A 404 -22.62 22.30 40.13
CA ASP A 404 -22.17 23.05 38.96
C ASP A 404 -21.11 22.24 38.18
N PRO A 405 -21.38 21.82 36.94
CA PRO A 405 -20.42 21.07 36.14
C PRO A 405 -19.15 21.88 35.84
N ASP A 406 -19.23 23.20 35.88
CA ASP A 406 -18.09 24.09 35.64
C ASP A 406 -17.15 24.12 36.86
N GLU A 407 -17.66 24.06 38.09
CA GLU A 407 -16.83 23.97 39.32
C GLU A 407 -16.16 22.60 39.50
N LYS A 408 -16.75 21.53 38.95
CA LYS A 408 -16.17 20.18 38.95
C LYS A 408 -15.24 19.89 37.76
N GLY A 409 -14.95 20.90 36.94
CA GLY A 409 -14.02 20.78 35.81
C GLY A 409 -14.53 19.89 34.68
N VAL A 410 -15.85 19.65 34.57
CA VAL A 410 -16.41 18.89 33.45
C VAL A 410 -16.33 19.76 32.20
N PRO A 411 -15.80 19.25 31.08
CA PRO A 411 -15.68 20.03 29.85
C PRO A 411 -17.05 20.53 29.36
N ARG A 412 -17.15 21.77 28.88
CA ARG A 412 -18.39 22.33 28.30
C ARG A 412 -18.79 21.71 26.97
N ALA A 413 -17.78 21.22 26.25
CA ALA A 413 -17.86 20.54 24.98
C ALA A 413 -16.65 19.58 24.95
N LEU A 414 -16.77 18.44 24.27
CA LEU A 414 -15.57 17.72 23.88
C LEU A 414 -14.83 18.60 22.87
N PRO A 415 -13.49 18.61 22.91
CA PRO A 415 -12.73 19.25 21.86
C PRO A 415 -13.16 18.64 20.52
N PRO A 416 -13.43 19.45 19.49
CA PRO A 416 -13.78 18.94 18.17
C PRO A 416 -12.75 17.88 17.76
N PRO A 417 -13.17 16.81 17.04
CA PRO A 417 -12.25 15.76 16.66
C PRO A 417 -11.12 16.44 15.89
N GLU A 418 -9.87 16.21 16.33
CA GLU A 418 -8.73 16.75 15.62
C GLU A 418 -8.87 16.27 14.17
N ALA A 419 -8.72 17.19 13.23
CA ALA A 419 -8.67 16.81 11.83
C ALA A 419 -7.56 15.75 11.68
N PRO A 420 -7.79 14.65 10.93
CA PRO A 420 -6.80 13.62 10.78
C PRO A 420 -5.47 14.26 10.39
N PRO A 421 -4.36 13.90 11.06
CA PRO A 421 -3.07 14.51 10.79
C PRO A 421 -2.75 14.31 9.31
N ARG A 422 -2.11 15.31 8.70
CA ARG A 422 -1.57 15.11 7.35
C ARG A 422 -0.54 14.00 7.42
N LEU A 423 -0.33 13.30 6.31
CA LEU A 423 0.70 12.26 6.22
C LEU A 423 2.08 12.80 6.69
N ASP A 424 2.37 14.06 6.39
CA ASP A 424 3.62 14.74 6.76
C ASP A 424 3.76 15.04 8.26
N ASP A 425 2.65 15.08 9.02
CA ASP A 425 2.60 15.33 10.47
C ASP A 425 2.42 14.04 11.28
N LEU A 426 2.31 12.88 10.62
CA LEU A 426 2.06 11.60 11.27
C LEU A 426 3.10 11.21 12.33
N PRO A 427 4.42 11.37 12.11
CA PRO A 427 5.41 11.00 13.13
C PRO A 427 5.22 11.77 14.44
N GLU A 428 5.07 13.09 14.34
CA GLU A 428 4.88 13.97 15.49
C GLU A 428 3.52 13.74 16.15
N TYR A 429 2.49 13.46 15.36
CA TYR A 429 1.17 13.10 15.88
C TYR A 429 1.21 11.80 16.68
N VAL A 430 1.79 10.74 16.13
CA VAL A 430 1.91 9.44 16.82
C VAL A 430 2.77 9.59 18.08
N GLU A 431 3.90 10.30 18.00
CA GLU A 431 4.76 10.54 19.17
C GLU A 431 4.05 11.38 20.23
N ARG A 432 3.27 12.40 19.83
CA ARG A 432 2.44 13.19 20.75
C ARG A 432 1.39 12.31 21.41
N VAL A 433 0.64 11.52 20.64
CA VAL A 433 -0.39 10.62 21.16
C VAL A 433 0.21 9.57 22.10
N GLU A 434 1.33 8.97 21.75
CA GLU A 434 2.06 8.03 22.60
C GLU A 434 2.57 8.71 23.89
N SER A 435 3.16 9.91 23.77
CA SER A 435 3.67 10.66 24.93
C SER A 435 2.56 11.17 25.84
N GLU A 436 1.42 11.54 25.28
CA GLU A 436 0.25 12.00 26.01
C GLU A 436 -0.46 10.83 26.66
N ALA A 437 -0.57 9.69 25.98
CA ALA A 437 -1.01 8.44 26.59
C ALA A 437 -0.09 8.04 27.75
N ALA A 438 1.23 8.09 27.57
CA ALA A 438 2.21 7.80 28.61
C ALA A 438 2.17 8.83 29.76
N ARG A 439 1.95 10.12 29.48
CA ARG A 439 1.80 11.17 30.50
C ARG A 439 0.50 10.97 31.28
N ILE A 440 -0.62 10.71 30.60
CA ILE A 440 -1.90 10.41 31.22
C ILE A 440 -1.77 9.16 32.09
N GLU A 441 -1.10 8.13 31.60
CA GLU A 441 -0.81 6.91 32.36
C GLU A 441 0.09 7.21 33.57
N ALA A 442 1.15 8.02 33.41
CA ALA A 442 2.04 8.41 34.50
C ALA A 442 1.37 9.34 35.52
N GLU A 443 0.53 10.29 35.11
CA GLU A 443 -0.25 11.17 35.97
C GLU A 443 -1.38 10.40 36.67
N ALA A 444 -2.04 9.47 35.98
CA ALA A 444 -3.01 8.57 36.59
C ALA A 444 -2.32 7.69 37.64
N LYS A 445 -1.13 7.17 37.32
CA LYS A 445 -0.30 6.39 38.25
C LYS A 445 0.18 7.24 39.43
N ALA A 446 0.63 8.46 39.20
CA ALA A 446 1.08 9.37 40.26
C ALA A 446 -0.08 9.81 41.16
N LYS A 447 -1.25 10.16 40.60
CA LYS A 447 -2.47 10.44 41.37
C LYS A 447 -2.96 9.21 42.12
N GLN A 448 -2.82 8.03 41.54
CA GLN A 448 -3.13 6.77 42.20
C GLN A 448 -2.16 6.52 43.37
N GLU A 449 -0.86 6.75 43.19
CA GLU A 449 0.16 6.65 44.25
C GLU A 449 -0.04 7.69 45.36
N GLU A 450 -0.41 8.92 45.01
CA GLU A 450 -0.71 10.00 45.96
C GLU A 450 -2.01 9.72 46.74
N ALA A 451 -3.06 9.26 46.06
CA ALA A 451 -4.30 8.81 46.69
C ALA A 451 -4.07 7.59 47.60
N LEU A 452 -3.20 6.65 47.19
CA LEU A 452 -2.78 5.52 48.02
C LEU A 452 -1.92 5.98 49.21
N ALA A 453 -1.13 7.05 49.08
CA ALA A 453 -0.35 7.61 50.19
C ALA A 453 -1.22 8.33 51.22
N VAL A 454 -2.21 9.11 50.77
CA VAL A 454 -3.22 9.73 51.66
C VAL A 454 -4.05 8.64 52.35
N ALA A 455 -4.52 7.64 51.59
CA ALA A 455 -5.24 6.51 52.17
C ALA A 455 -4.38 5.69 53.16
N ARG A 456 -3.07 5.52 52.90
CA ARG A 456 -2.12 4.88 53.84
C ARG A 456 -2.10 5.62 55.17
N GLN A 457 -2.06 6.95 55.12
CA GLN A 457 -1.95 7.79 56.31
C GLN A 457 -3.26 7.78 57.12
N GLU A 458 -4.41 7.95 56.46
CA GLU A 458 -5.73 7.94 57.11
C GLU A 458 -6.10 6.57 57.72
N LEU A 459 -5.72 5.46 57.06
CA LEU A 459 -5.96 4.11 57.57
C LEU A 459 -4.99 3.72 58.69
N ALA A 460 -3.75 4.20 58.66
CA ALA A 460 -2.79 4.00 59.74
C ALA A 460 -3.23 4.70 61.04
N GLU A 461 -3.85 5.88 60.94
CA GLU A 461 -4.48 6.58 62.08
C GLU A 461 -5.67 5.80 62.67
N GLN A 462 -6.28 4.89 61.91
CA GLN A 462 -7.38 4.03 62.32
C GLN A 462 -6.94 2.59 62.68
N GLY A 463 -5.63 2.32 62.69
CA GLY A 463 -5.06 1.02 63.05
C GLY A 463 -5.16 -0.07 61.96
N LEU A 464 -5.33 0.32 60.69
CA LEU A 464 -5.45 -0.55 59.51
C LEU A 464 -4.22 -0.40 58.59
N ASN A 465 -3.72 -1.50 58.02
CA ASN A 465 -2.53 -1.50 57.16
C ASN A 465 -2.91 -1.55 55.67
N LEU A 466 -2.71 -0.45 54.93
CA LEU A 466 -3.07 -0.39 53.50
C LEU A 466 -2.29 -1.38 52.63
N ASP A 467 -1.03 -1.71 52.94
CA ASP A 467 -0.27 -2.67 52.14
C ASP A 467 -0.78 -4.11 52.31
N GLU A 468 -1.29 -4.46 53.50
CA GLU A 468 -2.02 -5.72 53.72
C GLU A 468 -3.41 -5.71 53.05
N ILE A 469 -4.07 -4.55 52.98
CA ILE A 469 -5.35 -4.37 52.28
C ILE A 469 -5.15 -4.41 50.75
N ILE A 470 -4.05 -3.86 50.23
CA ILE A 470 -3.66 -3.91 48.80
C ILE A 470 -3.21 -5.32 48.41
N GLU A 471 -2.47 -6.03 49.25
CA GLU A 471 -2.18 -7.45 49.02
C GLU A 471 -3.46 -8.30 49.11
N ARG A 472 -4.42 -7.94 49.97
CA ARG A 472 -5.79 -8.48 49.95
C ARG A 472 -6.59 -8.06 48.72
N SER A 473 -6.37 -6.89 48.12
CA SER A 473 -7.12 -6.40 46.95
C SER A 473 -6.51 -6.78 45.61
N LYS A 474 -5.21 -7.08 45.54
CA LYS A 474 -4.62 -7.89 44.46
C LYS A 474 -5.23 -9.30 44.46
N SER A 475 -5.76 -9.74 45.60
CA SER A 475 -6.59 -10.94 45.72
C SER A 475 -8.10 -10.67 45.52
N GLU A 476 -8.51 -9.43 45.24
CA GLU A 476 -9.86 -9.06 44.79
C GLU A 476 -9.98 -9.19 43.28
N GLN A 477 -10.05 -10.47 42.88
CA GLN A 477 -10.84 -11.06 41.81
C GLN A 477 -11.07 -10.22 40.54
N GLY A 478 -10.44 -10.66 39.45
CA GLY A 478 -10.93 -10.33 38.12
C GLY A 478 -12.38 -10.79 37.89
N GLY A 479 -12.90 -10.55 36.69
CA GLY A 479 -14.26 -10.92 36.30
C GLY A 479 -15.15 -9.73 35.96
N PRO A 480 -16.45 -9.97 35.70
CA PRO A 480 -17.33 -8.94 35.20
C PRO A 480 -17.59 -7.83 36.23
N PRO A 481 -17.95 -6.62 35.78
CA PRO A 481 -18.30 -5.52 36.67
C PRO A 481 -19.37 -5.96 37.67
N ARG A 482 -19.08 -5.84 38.97
CA ARG A 482 -20.01 -6.19 40.07
C ARG A 482 -21.22 -5.25 40.16
N PHE A 483 -21.12 -4.07 39.56
CA PHE A 483 -22.23 -3.13 39.49
C PHE A 483 -23.29 -3.63 38.50
N ARG A 484 -24.45 -4.03 39.05
CA ARG A 484 -25.66 -4.37 38.30
C ARG A 484 -26.75 -3.38 38.66
N VAL A 485 -27.27 -2.63 37.69
CA VAL A 485 -28.16 -1.51 37.99
C VAL A 485 -29.43 -1.96 38.71
N ASP A 486 -30.01 -3.09 38.30
CA ASP A 486 -31.28 -3.57 38.86
C ASP A 486 -31.10 -4.06 40.30
N GLU A 487 -30.00 -4.76 40.61
CA GLU A 487 -29.66 -5.15 41.99
C GLU A 487 -29.34 -3.95 42.86
N HIS A 488 -28.62 -2.96 42.29
CA HIS A 488 -28.31 -1.72 42.98
C HIS A 488 -29.59 -0.92 43.30
N ILE A 489 -30.50 -0.80 42.33
CA ILE A 489 -31.83 -0.19 42.52
C ILE A 489 -32.63 -0.96 43.56
N ALA A 490 -32.66 -2.29 43.51
CA ALA A 490 -33.38 -3.12 44.47
C ALA A 490 -32.86 -2.92 45.90
N ARG A 491 -31.53 -2.93 46.09
CA ARG A 491 -30.92 -2.62 47.40
C ARG A 491 -31.21 -1.21 47.86
N MET A 492 -31.18 -0.23 46.97
CA MET A 492 -31.53 1.14 47.30
C MET A 492 -33.00 1.26 47.72
N ARG A 493 -33.91 0.54 47.06
CA ARG A 493 -35.34 0.46 47.43
C ARG A 493 -35.55 -0.23 48.77
N GLU A 494 -34.88 -1.36 49.01
CA GLU A 494 -34.91 -2.07 50.29
C GLU A 494 -34.36 -1.22 51.43
N THR A 495 -33.28 -0.46 51.17
CA THR A 495 -32.70 0.49 52.13
C THR A 495 -33.66 1.64 52.42
N ALA A 496 -34.33 2.16 51.38
CA ALA A 496 -35.35 3.20 51.53
C ALA A 496 -36.55 2.71 52.36
N GLU A 497 -37.04 1.49 52.09
CA GLU A 497 -38.13 0.86 52.84
C GLU A 497 -37.75 0.58 54.30
N ALA A 498 -36.58 -0.01 54.56
CA ALA A 498 -36.11 -0.30 55.91
C ALA A 498 -35.87 0.97 56.74
N GLY A 499 -35.32 2.03 56.13
CA GLY A 499 -35.15 3.30 56.82
C GLY A 499 -36.48 4.01 57.09
N ARG A 500 -37.48 3.87 56.21
CA ARG A 500 -38.84 4.36 56.44
C ARG A 500 -39.49 3.67 57.64
N GLU A 501 -39.30 2.35 57.79
CA GLU A 501 -39.81 1.59 58.95
C GLU A 501 -39.13 1.97 60.27
N LEU A 502 -37.87 2.41 60.23
CA LEU A 502 -37.07 2.82 61.38
C LEU A 502 -37.16 4.34 61.70
N GLY A 503 -37.98 5.09 60.95
CA GLY A 503 -38.15 6.54 61.14
C GLY A 503 -36.96 7.39 60.71
N ALA A 504 -36.07 6.87 59.85
CA ALA A 504 -34.95 7.59 59.29
C ALA A 504 -35.40 8.47 58.10
N PRO A 505 -34.92 9.72 57.98
CA PRO A 505 -35.31 10.62 56.89
C PRO A 505 -34.59 10.24 55.59
N LEU A 506 -35.24 9.45 54.74
CA LEU A 506 -34.71 8.97 53.44
C LEU A 506 -35.43 9.58 52.21
N GLU A 507 -36.16 10.69 52.37
CA GLU A 507 -36.96 11.29 51.29
C GLU A 507 -36.12 11.65 50.03
N GLN A 508 -34.84 11.99 50.20
CA GLN A 508 -33.92 12.24 49.08
C GLN A 508 -33.58 10.97 48.28
N LEU A 509 -33.40 9.83 48.95
CA LEU A 509 -33.09 8.56 48.31
C LEU A 509 -34.31 8.06 47.53
N GLU A 510 -35.51 8.22 48.11
CA GLU A 510 -36.78 7.90 47.46
C GLU A 510 -37.01 8.78 46.21
N ALA A 511 -36.79 10.09 46.31
CA ALA A 511 -36.88 11.00 45.17
C ALA A 511 -35.88 10.67 44.05
N GLN A 512 -34.67 10.20 44.38
CA GLN A 512 -33.68 9.73 43.39
C GLN A 512 -34.14 8.43 42.71
N LEU A 513 -34.73 7.49 43.45
CA LEU A 513 -35.22 6.22 42.89
C LEU A 513 -36.44 6.38 41.98
N ASP A 514 -37.16 7.49 42.11
CA ASP A 514 -38.28 7.86 41.26
C ASP A 514 -37.88 8.75 40.07
N ASP A 515 -36.63 9.26 40.00
CA ASP A 515 -36.11 10.04 38.87
C ASP A 515 -35.71 9.15 37.67
N PRO A 516 -36.43 9.19 36.53
CA PRO A 516 -36.09 8.40 35.35
C PRO A 516 -34.71 8.75 34.76
N ALA A 517 -34.23 9.99 34.93
CA ALA A 517 -32.93 10.42 34.43
C ALA A 517 -31.77 9.83 35.25
N PHE A 518 -31.93 9.70 36.56
CA PHE A 518 -30.99 9.01 37.44
C PHE A 518 -30.88 7.52 37.07
N LEU A 519 -32.01 6.82 36.96
CA LEU A 519 -32.04 5.41 36.56
C LEU A 519 -31.41 5.18 35.17
N ALA A 520 -31.66 6.09 34.21
CA ALA A 520 -31.04 6.04 32.89
C ALA A 520 -29.51 6.22 32.93
N ARG A 521 -28.99 7.07 33.83
CA ARG A 521 -27.53 7.24 34.01
C ARG A 521 -26.88 5.99 34.58
N LEU A 522 -27.49 5.38 35.59
CA LEU A 522 -26.95 4.15 36.18
C LEU A 522 -26.92 3.01 35.14
N ARG A 523 -27.97 2.85 34.33
CA ARG A 523 -28.02 1.88 33.23
C ARG A 523 -26.90 2.10 32.21
N LYS A 524 -26.65 3.35 31.85
CA LYS A 524 -25.61 3.74 30.90
C LYS A 524 -24.20 3.50 31.44
N LEU A 525 -23.98 3.74 32.74
CA LEU A 525 -22.72 3.45 33.42
C LEU A 525 -22.42 1.95 33.37
N GLU A 526 -23.40 1.12 33.72
CA GLU A 526 -23.30 -0.34 33.63
C GLU A 526 -23.03 -0.79 32.19
N GLU A 527 -23.77 -0.25 31.21
CA GLU A 527 -23.58 -0.58 29.79
C GLU A 527 -22.14 -0.25 29.33
N ALA A 528 -21.61 0.92 29.69
CA ALA A 528 -20.25 1.31 29.34
C ALA A 528 -19.20 0.39 29.97
N GLN A 529 -19.37 0.01 31.24
CA GLN A 529 -18.49 -0.94 31.92
C GLN A 529 -18.54 -2.33 31.26
N LEU A 530 -19.73 -2.80 30.90
CA LEU A 530 -19.93 -4.08 30.22
C LEU A 530 -19.36 -4.08 28.81
N VAL A 531 -19.50 -3.01 28.05
CA VAL A 531 -18.88 -2.88 26.71
C VAL A 531 -17.36 -2.91 26.80
N ALA A 532 -16.77 -2.15 27.74
CA ALA A 532 -15.33 -2.17 27.96
C ALA A 532 -14.86 -3.58 28.33
N TYR A 533 -15.50 -4.21 29.30
CA TYR A 533 -15.19 -5.57 29.74
C TYR A 533 -15.34 -6.59 28.60
N ARG A 534 -16.38 -6.48 27.77
CA ARG A 534 -16.58 -7.35 26.60
C ARG A 534 -15.43 -7.30 25.63
N LEU A 535 -14.75 -6.17 25.47
CA LEU A 535 -13.60 -6.06 24.56
C LEU A 535 -12.29 -6.49 25.23
N THR A 536 -12.14 -6.28 26.54
CA THR A 536 -10.82 -6.37 27.22
C THR A 536 -10.70 -7.46 28.28
N ALA A 537 -11.72 -8.30 28.52
CA ALA A 537 -11.70 -9.30 29.59
C ALA A 537 -10.44 -10.18 29.64
N HIS A 538 -9.87 -10.56 28.49
CA HIS A 538 -8.64 -11.36 28.41
C HIS A 538 -7.35 -10.58 28.80
N HIS A 539 -7.38 -9.24 28.86
CA HIS A 539 -6.29 -8.41 29.37
C HIS A 539 -6.39 -8.16 30.88
N LEU A 540 -7.56 -8.39 31.48
CA LEU A 540 -7.78 -8.26 32.91
C LEU A 540 -7.37 -9.55 33.65
N PRO A 541 -7.13 -9.50 34.97
CA PRO A 541 -6.99 -10.71 35.77
C PRO A 541 -8.19 -11.64 35.57
N PRO A 542 -8.00 -12.97 35.58
CA PRO A 542 -9.11 -13.90 35.37
C PRO A 542 -10.19 -13.81 36.46
N ALA A 543 -11.45 -14.02 36.06
CA ALA A 543 -12.58 -14.17 36.98
C ALA A 543 -12.34 -15.20 38.08
N ALA A 544 -12.82 -14.97 39.30
CA ALA A 544 -12.87 -16.03 40.31
C ALA A 544 -13.79 -17.16 39.84
N ILE A 545 -13.37 -18.42 40.02
CA ILE A 545 -14.25 -19.57 39.77
C ILE A 545 -15.23 -19.66 40.95
N PRO A 546 -16.55 -19.68 40.71
CA PRO A 546 -17.53 -19.90 41.77
C PRO A 546 -17.33 -21.27 42.43
N ASP A 547 -17.74 -21.41 43.69
CA ASP A 547 -17.68 -22.69 44.38
C ASP A 547 -18.59 -23.75 43.73
N ALA A 548 -18.55 -24.99 44.25
CA ALA A 548 -19.30 -26.09 43.67
C ALA A 548 -20.82 -25.92 43.76
N GLU A 549 -21.33 -25.21 44.77
CA GLU A 549 -22.76 -24.98 44.97
C GLU A 549 -23.26 -23.91 44.01
N ALA A 550 -22.58 -22.76 43.93
CA ALA A 550 -22.88 -21.70 42.99
C ALA A 550 -22.84 -22.17 41.53
N ARG A 551 -21.87 -23.02 41.16
CA ARG A 551 -21.82 -23.62 39.82
C ARG A 551 -22.99 -24.56 39.54
N ARG A 552 -23.44 -25.31 40.56
CA ARG A 552 -24.62 -26.19 40.45
C ARG A 552 -25.89 -25.37 40.25
N ASP A 553 -26.02 -24.25 40.95
CA ASP A 553 -27.16 -23.35 40.84
C ASP A 553 -27.20 -22.67 39.47
N LEU A 554 -26.06 -22.17 38.98
CA LEU A 554 -25.94 -21.62 37.63
C LEU A 554 -26.33 -22.65 36.57
N ARG A 555 -25.86 -23.91 36.69
CA ARG A 555 -26.25 -25.00 35.79
C ARG A 555 -27.75 -25.29 35.87
N GLY A 556 -28.30 -25.43 37.08
CA GLY A 556 -29.72 -25.70 37.31
C GLY A 556 -30.62 -24.60 36.73
N ARG A 557 -30.20 -23.32 36.83
CA ARG A 557 -30.88 -22.18 36.20
C ARG A 557 -30.93 -22.30 34.68
N VAL A 558 -29.81 -22.70 34.04
CA VAL A 558 -29.78 -22.95 32.60
C VAL A 558 -30.66 -24.14 32.23
N GLU A 559 -30.58 -25.26 32.94
CA GLU A 559 -31.40 -26.45 32.70
C GLU A 559 -32.90 -26.17 32.84
N ALA A 560 -33.30 -25.36 33.83
CA ALA A 560 -34.69 -24.91 33.99
C ALA A 560 -35.17 -24.01 32.84
N ALA A 561 -34.31 -23.11 32.35
CA ALA A 561 -34.62 -22.29 31.17
C ALA A 561 -34.77 -23.15 29.90
N LEU A 562 -33.95 -24.20 29.76
CA LEU A 562 -34.07 -25.15 28.66
C LEU A 562 -35.38 -25.95 28.74
N ALA A 563 -35.73 -26.45 29.93
CA ALA A 563 -36.95 -27.25 30.14
C ALA A 563 -38.24 -26.45 29.93
N SER A 564 -38.23 -25.15 30.22
CA SER A 564 -39.38 -24.25 30.05
C SER A 564 -39.50 -23.65 28.64
N GLY A 565 -38.57 -23.95 27.73
CA GLY A 565 -38.54 -23.35 26.40
C GLY A 565 -38.09 -21.89 26.38
N ALA A 566 -37.57 -21.36 27.50
CA ALA A 566 -37.08 -19.99 27.66
C ALA A 566 -35.69 -19.76 27.02
N ARG A 567 -35.34 -20.52 25.97
CA ARG A 567 -34.07 -20.39 25.23
C ARG A 567 -33.82 -18.99 24.68
N ALA A 568 -34.90 -18.24 24.43
CA ALA A 568 -34.87 -16.86 23.92
C ALA A 568 -34.65 -15.78 25.00
N MET A 569 -34.51 -16.14 26.28
CA MET A 569 -34.44 -15.18 27.40
C MET A 569 -33.09 -15.16 28.13
N MET A 570 -32.03 -15.72 27.54
CA MET A 570 -30.69 -15.83 28.17
C MET A 570 -29.74 -14.66 27.84
N THR A 571 -30.24 -13.60 27.20
CA THR A 571 -29.47 -12.41 26.83
C THR A 571 -28.91 -11.72 28.08
N GLY A 572 -27.61 -11.40 28.07
CA GLY A 572 -26.93 -10.68 29.16
C GLY A 572 -26.75 -11.48 30.45
N TRP A 573 -27.05 -12.78 30.46
CA TRP A 573 -26.90 -13.60 31.66
C TRP A 573 -25.45 -13.67 32.14
N ASP A 574 -25.26 -13.61 33.45
CA ASP A 574 -23.97 -13.88 34.08
C ASP A 574 -23.83 -15.37 34.37
N LEU A 575 -22.98 -16.02 33.58
CA LEU A 575 -22.65 -17.43 33.61
C LEU A 575 -21.13 -17.62 33.80
N THR A 576 -20.47 -16.62 34.40
CA THR A 576 -19.03 -16.62 34.66
C THR A 576 -18.65 -17.84 35.50
N GLY A 577 -17.72 -18.65 34.99
CA GLY A 577 -17.27 -19.88 35.65
C GLY A 577 -18.31 -21.00 35.75
N ALA A 578 -19.45 -20.92 35.08
CA ALA A 578 -20.51 -21.93 35.12
C ALA A 578 -20.05 -23.28 34.54
N ASP A 579 -20.57 -24.40 35.10
CA ASP A 579 -20.36 -25.74 34.55
C ASP A 579 -21.56 -26.13 33.67
N LEU A 580 -21.40 -25.94 32.36
CA LEU A 580 -22.47 -26.15 31.37
C LEU A 580 -22.22 -27.38 30.50
N ARG A 581 -21.22 -28.20 30.82
CA ARG A 581 -20.76 -29.34 30.01
C ARG A 581 -21.90 -30.21 29.48
N GLY A 582 -21.82 -30.54 28.19
CA GLY A 582 -22.71 -31.46 27.50
C GLY A 582 -24.16 -30.97 27.30
N LEU A 583 -24.48 -29.71 27.63
CA LEU A 583 -25.83 -29.18 27.44
C LEU A 583 -26.13 -28.88 25.96
N ASP A 584 -27.40 -29.05 25.58
CA ASP A 584 -27.94 -28.56 24.31
C ASP A 584 -28.50 -27.14 24.47
N LEU A 585 -27.71 -26.18 24.00
CA LEU A 585 -28.00 -24.76 23.93
C LEU A 585 -28.25 -24.30 22.47
N SER A 586 -28.66 -25.21 21.59
CA SER A 586 -28.92 -24.89 20.18
C SER A 586 -29.99 -23.81 20.07
N GLY A 587 -29.73 -22.78 19.26
CA GLY A 587 -30.61 -21.63 19.07
C GLY A 587 -30.81 -20.75 20.31
N ALA A 588 -30.01 -20.90 21.36
CA ALA A 588 -30.11 -20.06 22.55
C ALA A 588 -29.76 -18.59 22.24
N ALA A 589 -30.50 -17.66 22.85
CA ALA A 589 -30.23 -16.23 22.81
C ALA A 589 -29.26 -15.89 23.96
N LEU A 590 -27.95 -15.94 23.69
CA LEU A 590 -26.84 -15.69 24.62
C LEU A 590 -26.11 -14.38 24.27
N GLN A 591 -26.77 -13.45 23.58
CA GLN A 591 -26.18 -12.17 23.23
C GLN A 591 -25.73 -11.49 24.51
N GLN A 592 -24.53 -10.92 24.49
CA GLN A 592 -23.99 -10.17 25.61
C GLN A 592 -23.81 -10.96 26.92
N ALA A 593 -24.01 -12.28 26.91
CA ALA A 593 -23.84 -13.13 28.08
C ALA A 593 -22.37 -13.13 28.55
N LEU A 594 -22.17 -13.22 29.85
CA LEU A 594 -20.85 -13.26 30.48
C LEU A 594 -20.52 -14.71 30.78
N LEU A 595 -19.59 -15.26 30.03
CA LEU A 595 -19.21 -16.68 30.04
C LEU A 595 -17.70 -16.82 30.31
N GLU A 596 -17.07 -15.82 30.94
CA GLU A 596 -15.64 -15.85 31.25
C GLU A 596 -15.36 -17.11 32.09
N ARG A 597 -14.36 -17.90 31.69
CA ARG A 597 -13.99 -19.18 32.33
C ARG A 597 -15.11 -20.23 32.46
N ALA A 598 -16.24 -20.09 31.75
CA ALA A 598 -17.29 -21.11 31.73
C ALA A 598 -16.78 -22.42 31.12
N ASP A 599 -17.24 -23.56 31.63
CA ASP A 599 -16.94 -24.89 31.10
C ASP A 599 -18.07 -25.36 30.18
N LEU A 600 -17.85 -25.21 28.88
CA LEU A 600 -18.80 -25.50 27.79
C LEU A 600 -18.40 -26.75 27.00
N ARG A 601 -17.56 -27.62 27.58
CA ARG A 601 -17.07 -28.81 26.89
C ARG A 601 -18.19 -29.71 26.41
N GLY A 602 -18.14 -30.08 25.14
CA GLY A 602 -19.14 -30.95 24.50
C GLY A 602 -20.55 -30.35 24.39
N CYS A 603 -20.74 -29.06 24.66
CA CYS A 603 -22.04 -28.41 24.44
C CYS A 603 -22.40 -28.33 22.96
N THR A 604 -23.70 -28.27 22.67
CA THR A 604 -24.21 -27.91 21.33
C THR A 604 -24.80 -26.51 21.40
N LEU A 605 -24.19 -25.56 20.70
CA LEU A 605 -24.56 -24.15 20.53
C LEU A 605 -24.88 -23.83 19.06
N SER A 606 -25.25 -24.84 18.26
CA SER A 606 -25.56 -24.67 16.84
C SER A 606 -26.69 -23.66 16.65
N GLY A 607 -26.47 -22.68 15.77
CA GLY A 607 -27.40 -21.58 15.52
C GLY A 607 -27.69 -20.66 16.72
N ALA A 608 -26.96 -20.77 17.83
CA ALA A 608 -27.11 -19.85 18.96
C ALA A 608 -26.62 -18.44 18.59
N ASP A 609 -27.19 -17.42 19.23
CA ASP A 609 -26.74 -16.04 19.08
C ASP A 609 -25.93 -15.63 20.32
N LEU A 610 -24.62 -15.54 20.15
CA LEU A 610 -23.61 -15.16 21.13
C LEU A 610 -23.01 -13.78 20.81
N SER A 611 -23.73 -12.93 20.06
CA SER A 611 -23.26 -11.60 19.68
C SER A 611 -22.82 -10.79 20.91
N GLY A 612 -21.56 -10.33 20.91
CA GLY A 612 -20.98 -9.58 22.04
C GLY A 612 -20.85 -10.36 23.36
N ALA A 613 -20.96 -11.68 23.37
CA ALA A 613 -20.75 -12.49 24.57
C ALA A 613 -19.27 -12.50 24.98
N VAL A 614 -19.00 -12.70 26.28
CA VAL A 614 -17.63 -12.78 26.83
C VAL A 614 -17.29 -14.23 27.11
N LEU A 615 -16.59 -14.87 26.19
CA LEU A 615 -16.09 -16.25 26.26
C LEU A 615 -14.59 -16.28 26.63
N ALA A 616 -14.05 -15.18 27.16
CA ALA A 616 -12.63 -15.09 27.47
C ALA A 616 -12.23 -16.20 28.45
N ARG A 617 -11.14 -16.91 28.15
CA ARG A 617 -10.62 -18.04 28.94
C ARG A 617 -11.64 -19.19 29.16
N ALA A 618 -12.76 -19.23 28.42
CA ALA A 618 -13.74 -20.30 28.51
C ALA A 618 -13.19 -21.63 27.96
N ASN A 619 -13.70 -22.74 28.47
CA ASN A 619 -13.38 -24.07 27.92
C ASN A 619 -14.46 -24.49 26.91
N LEU A 620 -14.10 -24.42 25.64
CA LEU A 620 -14.91 -24.71 24.46
C LEU A 620 -14.46 -26.02 23.77
N GLU A 621 -13.71 -26.89 24.45
CA GLU A 621 -13.20 -28.12 23.84
C GLU A 621 -14.35 -29.00 23.31
N GLY A 622 -14.30 -29.31 22.01
CA GLY A 622 -15.31 -30.11 21.30
C GLY A 622 -16.71 -29.50 21.24
N VAL A 623 -16.87 -28.19 21.49
CA VAL A 623 -18.17 -27.52 21.38
C VAL A 623 -18.65 -27.46 19.93
N ARG A 624 -19.97 -27.56 19.70
CA ARG A 624 -20.57 -27.38 18.36
C ARG A 624 -21.22 -26.01 18.24
N LEU A 625 -20.59 -25.10 17.49
CA LEU A 625 -21.02 -23.73 17.20
C LEU A 625 -21.42 -23.53 15.72
N ALA A 626 -21.71 -24.62 15.00
CA ALA A 626 -22.06 -24.53 13.59
C ALA A 626 -23.25 -23.58 13.35
N GLY A 627 -23.08 -22.62 12.44
CA GLY A 627 -24.06 -21.58 12.12
C GLY A 627 -24.39 -20.59 13.24
N ALA A 628 -23.63 -20.59 14.35
CA ALA A 628 -23.84 -19.64 15.44
C ALA A 628 -23.41 -18.22 15.05
N THR A 629 -23.98 -17.21 15.71
CA THR A 629 -23.58 -15.81 15.53
C THR A 629 -22.73 -15.35 16.72
N LEU A 630 -21.46 -15.02 16.46
CA LEU A 630 -20.46 -14.59 17.44
C LEU A 630 -19.88 -13.20 17.10
N ASP A 631 -20.64 -12.36 16.39
CA ASP A 631 -20.14 -11.04 15.99
C ASP A 631 -19.77 -10.21 17.23
N GLY A 632 -18.55 -9.68 17.25
CA GLY A 632 -18.03 -8.92 18.39
C GLY A 632 -17.90 -9.71 19.70
N ALA A 633 -18.07 -11.04 19.70
CA ALA A 633 -17.84 -11.86 20.87
C ALA A 633 -16.34 -11.91 21.22
N ASN A 634 -16.03 -12.05 22.51
CA ASN A 634 -14.65 -12.12 22.99
C ASN A 634 -14.29 -13.54 23.41
N LEU A 635 -13.52 -14.21 22.58
CA LEU A 635 -12.95 -15.54 22.77
C LEU A 635 -11.44 -15.47 23.11
N GLY A 636 -10.96 -14.33 23.62
CA GLY A 636 -9.55 -14.15 23.98
C GLY A 636 -9.09 -15.18 25.01
N GLU A 637 -7.94 -15.81 24.75
CA GLU A 637 -7.40 -16.92 25.55
C GLU A 637 -8.35 -18.13 25.74
N ALA A 638 -9.41 -18.26 24.94
CA ALA A 638 -10.33 -19.39 25.06
C ALA A 638 -9.67 -20.72 24.66
N GLN A 639 -10.09 -21.81 25.31
CA GLN A 639 -9.63 -23.17 25.02
C GLN A 639 -10.64 -23.86 24.10
N ALA A 640 -10.46 -23.73 22.79
CA ALA A 640 -11.42 -24.16 21.77
C ALA A 640 -10.85 -25.26 20.86
N ARG A 641 -10.08 -26.19 21.45
CA ARG A 641 -9.53 -27.35 20.75
C ARG A 641 -10.67 -28.21 20.18
N GLY A 642 -10.61 -28.49 18.88
CA GLY A 642 -11.62 -29.30 18.18
C GLY A 642 -13.03 -28.72 18.18
N ALA A 643 -13.20 -27.42 18.50
CA ALA A 643 -14.49 -26.75 18.43
C ALA A 643 -14.96 -26.59 16.97
N ASP A 644 -16.26 -26.70 16.73
CA ASP A 644 -16.85 -26.58 15.39
C ASP A 644 -17.58 -25.25 15.20
N PHE A 645 -16.93 -24.29 14.57
CA PHE A 645 -17.45 -23.00 14.12
C PHE A 645 -17.92 -23.01 12.65
N GLY A 646 -18.24 -24.17 12.06
CA GLY A 646 -18.64 -24.27 10.66
C GLY A 646 -19.81 -23.34 10.29
N GLY A 647 -19.61 -22.43 9.33
CA GLY A 647 -20.60 -21.46 8.89
C GLY A 647 -20.97 -20.39 9.93
N ALA A 648 -20.22 -20.30 11.03
CA ALA A 648 -20.46 -19.30 12.07
C ALA A 648 -20.09 -17.89 11.59
N ARG A 649 -20.77 -16.88 12.15
CA ARG A 649 -20.41 -15.46 11.96
C ARG A 649 -19.49 -15.01 13.08
N LEU A 650 -18.27 -14.61 12.76
CA LEU A 650 -17.26 -14.15 13.73
C LEU A 650 -16.73 -12.75 13.33
N ALA A 651 -17.56 -11.93 12.67
CA ALA A 651 -17.10 -10.63 12.22
C ALA A 651 -16.76 -9.75 13.45
N ARG A 652 -15.54 -9.22 13.49
CA ARG A 652 -14.99 -8.44 14.63
C ARG A 652 -14.94 -9.21 15.95
N ALA A 653 -15.00 -10.55 15.93
CA ALA A 653 -14.77 -11.34 17.13
C ALA A 653 -13.30 -11.22 17.57
N VAL A 654 -13.07 -11.32 18.88
CA VAL A 654 -11.73 -11.28 19.47
C VAL A 654 -11.26 -12.69 19.77
N LEU A 655 -10.24 -13.18 19.08
CA LEU A 655 -9.69 -14.54 19.19
C LEU A 655 -8.23 -14.53 19.67
N GLN A 656 -7.77 -13.40 20.22
CA GLN A 656 -6.38 -13.20 20.64
C GLN A 656 -5.89 -14.32 21.55
N ARG A 657 -4.72 -14.88 21.25
CA ARG A 657 -4.06 -15.93 22.05
C ARG A 657 -4.95 -17.15 22.33
N GLY A 658 -6.00 -17.37 21.54
CA GLY A 658 -6.90 -18.51 21.66
C GLY A 658 -6.21 -19.83 21.29
N ALA A 659 -6.52 -20.90 22.03
CA ALA A 659 -6.04 -22.25 21.77
C ALA A 659 -7.07 -23.02 20.91
N LEU A 660 -6.88 -22.99 19.61
CA LEU A 660 -7.83 -23.39 18.57
C LEU A 660 -7.31 -24.58 17.73
N GLU A 661 -6.46 -25.43 18.33
CA GLU A 661 -5.91 -26.60 17.66
C GLU A 661 -7.05 -27.51 17.13
N GLY A 662 -7.01 -27.82 15.84
CA GLY A 662 -8.02 -28.67 15.19
C GLY A 662 -9.43 -28.08 15.16
N ALA A 663 -9.62 -26.80 15.47
CA ALA A 663 -10.92 -26.15 15.38
C ALA A 663 -11.39 -26.04 13.92
N VAL A 664 -12.69 -26.16 13.69
CA VAL A 664 -13.31 -26.15 12.36
C VAL A 664 -13.99 -24.81 12.13
N PHE A 665 -13.60 -24.08 11.09
CA PHE A 665 -14.12 -22.78 10.65
C PHE A 665 -14.66 -22.84 9.21
N ARG A 666 -15.08 -24.01 8.74
CA ARG A 666 -15.51 -24.20 7.34
C ARG A 666 -16.60 -23.21 6.94
N GLY A 667 -16.35 -22.39 5.93
CA GLY A 667 -17.31 -21.37 5.48
C GLY A 667 -17.65 -20.28 6.51
N ALA A 668 -16.89 -20.15 7.59
CA ALA A 668 -17.11 -19.13 8.62
C ALA A 668 -16.72 -17.72 8.12
N ASP A 669 -17.37 -16.69 8.65
CA ASP A 669 -17.07 -15.29 8.35
C ASP A 669 -16.17 -14.69 9.43
N LEU A 670 -14.89 -14.51 9.11
CA LEU A 670 -13.84 -13.99 9.99
C LEU A 670 -13.46 -12.54 9.68
N ARG A 671 -14.22 -11.83 8.82
CA ARG A 671 -13.86 -10.47 8.40
C ARG A 671 -13.79 -9.50 9.59
N GLY A 672 -12.66 -8.82 9.71
CA GLY A 672 -12.36 -7.91 10.81
C GLY A 672 -12.16 -8.58 12.17
N ALA A 673 -12.09 -9.92 12.24
CA ALA A 673 -11.76 -10.62 13.47
C ALA A 673 -10.30 -10.34 13.88
N ASP A 674 -10.06 -10.31 15.20
CA ASP A 674 -8.74 -10.12 15.77
C ASP A 674 -8.13 -11.47 16.17
N LEU A 675 -7.12 -11.91 15.42
CA LEU A 675 -6.44 -13.20 15.56
C LEU A 675 -5.03 -13.05 16.16
N LEU A 676 -4.72 -11.95 16.83
CA LEU A 676 -3.39 -11.71 17.39
C LEU A 676 -2.87 -12.91 18.19
N GLU A 677 -1.74 -13.48 17.76
CA GLU A 677 -1.09 -14.63 18.41
C GLU A 677 -2.00 -15.86 18.60
N ALA A 678 -3.07 -16.00 17.81
CA ALA A 678 -3.96 -17.14 17.88
C ALA A 678 -3.24 -18.43 17.43
N ARG A 679 -3.56 -19.55 18.09
CA ARG A 679 -2.95 -20.86 17.82
C ARG A 679 -3.96 -21.82 17.20
N LEU A 680 -3.92 -21.98 15.88
CA LEU A 680 -4.80 -22.83 15.09
C LEU A 680 -4.04 -23.96 14.34
N PRO A 681 -3.09 -24.69 14.96
CA PRO A 681 -2.44 -25.79 14.25
C PRO A 681 -3.49 -26.86 13.88
N ARG A 682 -3.42 -27.35 12.64
CA ARG A 682 -4.38 -28.28 12.03
C ARG A 682 -5.84 -27.79 12.04
N GLY A 683 -6.07 -26.49 12.18
CA GLY A 683 -7.41 -25.89 12.06
C GLY A 683 -7.96 -26.04 10.64
N ASP A 684 -9.28 -26.12 10.51
CA ASP A 684 -9.98 -26.31 9.22
C ASP A 684 -10.78 -25.07 8.84
N LEU A 685 -10.16 -24.14 8.14
CA LEU A 685 -10.72 -22.90 7.61
C LEU A 685 -11.14 -23.04 6.14
N GLU A 686 -11.48 -24.24 5.68
CA GLU A 686 -11.86 -24.47 4.28
C GLU A 686 -13.07 -23.59 3.88
N GLY A 687 -12.92 -22.80 2.82
CA GLY A 687 -13.97 -21.90 2.33
C GLY A 687 -14.29 -20.71 3.25
N ALA A 688 -13.51 -20.46 4.30
CA ALA A 688 -13.73 -19.33 5.20
C ALA A 688 -13.57 -17.97 4.49
N LEU A 689 -14.28 -16.95 4.98
CA LEU A 689 -14.19 -15.57 4.51
C LEU A 689 -13.30 -14.76 5.46
N ALA A 690 -12.06 -14.49 5.05
CA ALA A 690 -11.06 -13.78 5.84
C ALA A 690 -10.34 -12.70 4.99
N ASP A 691 -11.11 -12.01 4.15
CA ASP A 691 -10.63 -10.85 3.37
C ASP A 691 -10.19 -9.73 4.32
N GLU A 692 -9.07 -9.09 4.01
CA GLU A 692 -8.48 -7.96 4.74
C GLU A 692 -8.14 -8.27 6.22
N VAL A 693 -8.09 -9.55 6.60
CA VAL A 693 -7.70 -9.97 7.95
C VAL A 693 -6.17 -9.89 8.12
N LEU A 694 -5.75 -9.41 9.29
CA LEU A 694 -4.37 -9.45 9.74
C LEU A 694 -4.14 -10.69 10.61
N PHE A 695 -3.37 -11.64 10.10
CA PHE A 695 -2.81 -12.74 10.87
C PHE A 695 -1.46 -12.27 11.40
N PHE A 696 -1.39 -11.93 12.69
CA PHE A 696 -0.16 -11.46 13.34
C PHE A 696 0.33 -12.51 14.33
N GLU A 697 1.54 -13.03 14.08
CA GLU A 697 2.20 -14.04 14.93
C GLU A 697 1.32 -15.28 15.20
N CYS A 698 0.46 -15.63 14.23
CA CYS A 698 -0.41 -16.80 14.33
C CYS A 698 0.37 -18.10 14.09
N ASP A 699 -0.07 -19.16 14.77
CA ASP A 699 0.35 -20.54 14.50
C ASP A 699 -0.72 -21.26 13.68
N LEU A 700 -0.44 -21.49 12.41
CA LEU A 700 -1.29 -22.12 11.40
C LEU A 700 -0.65 -23.41 10.85
N GLU A 701 0.23 -24.05 11.61
CA GLU A 701 0.93 -25.26 11.17
C GLU A 701 -0.08 -26.36 10.78
N GLY A 702 0.01 -26.84 9.53
CA GLY A 702 -0.90 -27.85 8.99
C GLY A 702 -2.36 -27.41 8.87
N ALA A 703 -2.67 -26.12 8.99
CA ALA A 703 -4.04 -25.62 8.84
C ALA A 703 -4.54 -25.78 7.40
N LYS A 704 -5.85 -25.99 7.22
CA LYS A 704 -6.52 -26.07 5.93
C LYS A 704 -7.26 -24.76 5.66
N LEU A 705 -6.80 -23.99 4.70
CA LEU A 705 -7.42 -22.77 4.18
C LEU A 705 -7.86 -22.97 2.72
N ASP A 706 -8.11 -24.22 2.32
CA ASP A 706 -8.50 -24.56 0.96
C ASP A 706 -9.75 -23.79 0.56
N ARG A 707 -9.76 -23.20 -0.64
CA ARG A 707 -10.88 -22.40 -1.18
C ARG A 707 -11.30 -21.20 -0.31
N ALA A 708 -10.51 -20.82 0.70
CA ALA A 708 -10.80 -19.64 1.53
C ALA A 708 -10.66 -18.35 0.72
N SER A 709 -11.44 -17.32 1.08
CA SER A 709 -11.26 -15.97 0.58
C SER A 709 -10.32 -15.21 1.52
N LEU A 710 -9.15 -14.84 1.00
CA LEU A 710 -8.04 -14.19 1.71
C LEU A 710 -7.58 -12.95 0.92
N ARG A 711 -8.52 -12.25 0.27
CA ARG A 711 -8.22 -11.09 -0.56
C ARG A 711 -7.60 -10.01 0.31
N LYS A 712 -6.41 -9.52 -0.08
CA LYS A 712 -5.64 -8.52 0.69
C LYS A 712 -5.37 -8.90 2.15
N ALA A 713 -5.48 -10.18 2.53
CA ALA A 713 -5.09 -10.63 3.85
C ALA A 713 -3.58 -10.47 4.04
N THR A 714 -3.16 -10.22 5.29
CA THR A 714 -1.75 -10.09 5.64
C THR A 714 -1.35 -11.14 6.66
N PHE A 715 -0.34 -11.94 6.33
CA PHE A 715 0.32 -12.87 7.25
C PHE A 715 1.65 -12.26 7.68
N TYR A 716 1.73 -11.82 8.93
CA TYR A 716 2.92 -11.22 9.52
C TYR A 716 3.48 -12.18 10.56
N ARG A 717 4.72 -12.66 10.34
CA ARG A 717 5.42 -13.60 11.23
C ARG A 717 4.63 -14.86 11.60
N CYS A 718 3.84 -15.36 10.66
CA CYS A 718 3.04 -16.55 10.88
C CYS A 718 3.87 -17.83 10.68
N ARG A 719 3.52 -18.88 11.43
CA ARG A 719 3.99 -20.25 11.20
C ARG A 719 2.92 -20.99 10.43
N MET A 720 3.26 -21.47 9.24
CA MET A 720 2.32 -22.05 8.27
C MET A 720 2.91 -23.31 7.63
N ALA A 721 3.87 -23.96 8.29
CA ALA A 721 4.50 -25.16 7.76
C ALA A 721 3.44 -26.24 7.49
N GLY A 722 3.46 -26.81 6.28
CA GLY A 722 2.48 -27.80 5.83
C GLY A 722 1.03 -27.31 5.72
N ALA A 723 0.75 -26.01 5.85
CA ALA A 723 -0.59 -25.48 5.68
C ALA A 723 -1.07 -25.66 4.23
N SER A 724 -2.35 -25.97 4.05
CA SER A 724 -2.97 -26.07 2.73
C SER A 724 -3.78 -24.82 2.44
N LEU A 725 -3.54 -24.19 1.31
CA LEU A 725 -4.25 -23.05 0.73
C LEU A 725 -4.66 -23.38 -0.71
N ALA A 726 -5.00 -24.65 -0.97
CA ALA A 726 -5.32 -25.12 -2.30
C ALA A 726 -6.57 -24.39 -2.82
N GLU A 727 -6.52 -23.89 -4.05
CA GLU A 727 -7.61 -23.14 -4.69
C GLU A 727 -8.09 -21.90 -3.90
N ALA A 728 -7.31 -21.43 -2.91
CA ALA A 728 -7.63 -20.24 -2.13
C ALA A 728 -7.52 -18.97 -2.99
N VAL A 729 -8.21 -17.91 -2.56
CA VAL A 729 -8.19 -16.60 -3.21
C VAL A 729 -7.30 -15.65 -2.43
N LEU A 730 -6.10 -15.41 -2.93
CA LEU A 730 -5.02 -14.61 -2.31
C LEU A 730 -4.71 -13.34 -3.13
N GLU A 731 -5.67 -12.85 -3.92
CA GLU A 731 -5.48 -11.66 -4.75
C GLU A 731 -5.07 -10.45 -3.89
N GLY A 732 -3.86 -9.93 -4.16
CA GLY A 732 -3.27 -8.82 -3.43
C GLY A 732 -2.85 -9.12 -1.98
N ALA A 733 -2.87 -10.37 -1.53
CA ALA A 733 -2.44 -10.77 -0.20
C ALA A 733 -0.93 -10.55 0.01
N ALA A 734 -0.50 -10.53 1.28
CA ALA A 734 0.90 -10.35 1.65
C ALA A 734 1.35 -11.37 2.71
N LEU A 735 2.54 -11.94 2.52
CA LEU A 735 3.27 -12.65 3.57
C LEU A 735 4.53 -11.84 3.89
N VAL A 736 4.75 -11.61 5.18
CA VAL A 736 5.86 -10.80 5.70
C VAL A 736 6.55 -11.61 6.80
N GLU A 737 7.85 -11.87 6.66
CA GLU A 737 8.65 -12.63 7.65
C GLU A 737 8.00 -13.96 8.08
N SER A 738 7.24 -14.61 7.20
CA SER A 738 6.44 -15.80 7.51
C SER A 738 7.10 -17.09 7.00
N ARG A 739 6.84 -18.18 7.71
CA ARG A 739 7.40 -19.51 7.45
C ARG A 739 6.29 -20.46 6.97
N ALA A 740 6.35 -20.88 5.73
CA ALA A 740 5.35 -21.69 5.03
C ALA A 740 6.01 -22.85 4.27
N GLU A 741 7.01 -23.49 4.88
CA GLU A 741 7.70 -24.65 4.34
C GLU A 741 6.73 -25.82 4.14
N GLY A 742 6.76 -26.44 2.97
CA GLY A 742 5.84 -27.52 2.61
C GLY A 742 4.37 -27.11 2.50
N ALA A 743 4.05 -25.81 2.53
CA ALA A 743 2.68 -25.35 2.34
C ALA A 743 2.18 -25.64 0.91
N SER A 744 0.90 -25.93 0.76
CA SER A 744 0.25 -26.12 -0.55
C SER A 744 -0.51 -24.86 -0.94
N LEU A 745 -0.19 -24.29 -2.10
CA LEU A 745 -0.92 -23.24 -2.80
C LEU A 745 -1.42 -23.76 -4.15
N ARG A 746 -1.60 -25.08 -4.29
CA ARG A 746 -1.99 -25.71 -5.55
C ARG A 746 -3.28 -25.09 -6.11
N GLY A 747 -3.22 -24.61 -7.36
CA GLY A 747 -4.36 -23.98 -8.03
C GLY A 747 -4.87 -22.68 -7.38
N ALA A 748 -4.14 -22.10 -6.43
CA ALA A 748 -4.56 -20.87 -5.78
C ALA A 748 -4.59 -19.68 -6.76
N ARG A 749 -5.52 -18.75 -6.53
CA ARG A 749 -5.61 -17.48 -7.28
C ARG A 749 -4.89 -16.39 -6.49
N ALA A 750 -3.65 -16.13 -6.83
CA ALA A 750 -2.71 -15.30 -6.06
C ALA A 750 -2.05 -14.22 -6.93
N ASN A 751 -2.81 -13.64 -7.87
CA ASN A 751 -2.35 -12.51 -8.68
C ASN A 751 -2.02 -11.31 -7.76
N ASN A 752 -0.89 -10.64 -8.04
CA ASN A 752 -0.33 -9.58 -7.18
C ASN A 752 -0.02 -10.01 -5.73
N LEU A 753 0.23 -11.30 -5.47
CA LEU A 753 0.75 -11.76 -4.18
C LEU A 753 2.11 -11.10 -3.86
N ARG A 754 2.31 -10.70 -2.61
CA ARG A 754 3.56 -10.09 -2.14
C ARG A 754 4.21 -10.95 -1.06
N LEU A 755 5.41 -11.45 -1.33
CA LEU A 755 6.28 -12.03 -0.31
C LEU A 755 7.37 -11.01 0.00
N VAL A 756 7.48 -10.64 1.26
CA VAL A 756 8.32 -9.54 1.72
C VAL A 756 9.17 -10.03 2.90
N LEU A 757 10.46 -9.65 2.90
CA LEU A 757 11.39 -9.92 4.00
C LEU A 757 11.52 -11.41 4.36
N ALA A 758 12.44 -12.11 3.67
CA ALA A 758 12.92 -13.45 4.05
C ALA A 758 11.80 -14.48 4.35
N CYS A 759 10.79 -14.56 3.49
CA CYS A 759 9.78 -15.62 3.59
C CYS A 759 10.38 -16.99 3.23
N GLU A 760 10.04 -18.01 4.00
CA GLU A 760 10.52 -19.39 3.84
C GLU A 760 9.39 -20.26 3.28
N LEU A 761 9.53 -20.77 2.06
CA LEU A 761 8.55 -21.60 1.35
C LEU A 761 9.23 -22.85 0.75
N GLY A 762 10.26 -23.37 1.41
CA GLY A 762 10.98 -24.56 0.95
C GLY A 762 10.04 -25.75 0.83
N GLY A 763 10.06 -26.45 -0.30
CA GLY A 763 9.21 -27.61 -0.56
C GLY A 763 7.72 -27.30 -0.74
N ALA A 764 7.32 -26.04 -0.86
CA ALA A 764 5.91 -25.67 -1.06
C ALA A 764 5.38 -26.14 -2.43
N ASP A 765 4.10 -26.51 -2.51
CA ASP A 765 3.41 -26.90 -3.74
C ASP A 765 2.58 -25.73 -4.28
N LEU A 766 3.08 -25.01 -5.28
CA LEU A 766 2.41 -23.95 -6.00
C LEU A 766 1.91 -24.41 -7.39
N SER A 767 1.76 -25.72 -7.61
CA SER A 767 1.41 -26.27 -8.93
C SER A 767 0.08 -25.73 -9.44
N GLY A 768 0.05 -25.29 -10.69
CA GLY A 768 -1.14 -24.72 -11.33
C GLY A 768 -1.66 -23.39 -10.75
N ALA A 769 -0.96 -22.76 -9.81
CA ALA A 769 -1.39 -21.49 -9.22
C ALA A 769 -1.36 -20.32 -10.24
N GLU A 770 -2.19 -19.30 -10.00
CA GLU A 770 -2.12 -18.02 -10.71
C GLU A 770 -1.33 -17.01 -9.88
N LEU A 771 -0.18 -16.59 -10.40
CA LEU A 771 0.77 -15.68 -9.74
C LEU A 771 1.16 -14.52 -10.66
N ALA A 772 0.26 -14.11 -11.56
CA ALA A 772 0.56 -13.00 -12.46
C ALA A 772 0.91 -11.74 -11.66
N LEU A 773 2.00 -11.09 -12.02
CA LEU A 773 2.53 -9.89 -11.36
C LEU A 773 2.84 -10.06 -9.84
N ALA A 774 2.94 -11.30 -9.34
CA ALA A 774 3.36 -11.55 -7.97
C ALA A 774 4.81 -11.10 -7.74
N THR A 775 5.09 -10.55 -6.56
CA THR A 775 6.45 -10.17 -6.14
C THR A 775 6.92 -11.13 -5.05
N MET A 776 7.88 -11.97 -5.38
CA MET A 776 8.46 -13.02 -4.54
C MET A 776 9.99 -12.86 -4.41
N ARG A 777 10.45 -11.61 -4.46
CA ARG A 777 11.89 -11.28 -4.46
C ARG A 777 12.55 -11.80 -3.18
N GLY A 778 13.66 -12.51 -3.32
CA GLY A 778 14.43 -13.00 -2.18
C GLY A 778 13.77 -14.12 -1.37
N ALA A 779 12.64 -14.67 -1.81
CA ALA A 779 11.99 -15.78 -1.12
C ALA A 779 12.82 -17.07 -1.19
N ALA A 780 12.83 -17.85 -0.12
CA ALA A 780 13.48 -19.15 -0.08
C ALA A 780 12.49 -20.25 -0.48
N MET A 781 12.58 -20.74 -1.71
CA MET A 781 11.65 -21.70 -2.33
C MET A 781 12.39 -22.94 -2.87
N ALA A 782 13.47 -23.36 -2.21
CA ALA A 782 14.18 -24.56 -2.60
C ALA A 782 13.24 -25.78 -2.57
N LYS A 783 13.30 -26.62 -3.61
CA LYS A 783 12.45 -27.81 -3.80
C LYS A 783 10.95 -27.54 -3.94
N ALA A 784 10.54 -26.28 -4.14
CA ALA A 784 9.14 -25.96 -4.39
C ALA A 784 8.67 -26.53 -5.74
N ASP A 785 7.40 -26.91 -5.82
CA ASP A 785 6.74 -27.35 -7.05
C ASP A 785 5.89 -26.20 -7.63
N LEU A 786 6.36 -25.60 -8.71
CA LEU A 786 5.69 -24.57 -9.50
C LEU A 786 5.26 -25.12 -10.88
N SER A 787 5.06 -26.44 -11.01
CA SER A 787 4.66 -27.04 -12.28
C SER A 787 3.33 -26.48 -12.78
N GLY A 788 3.28 -26.07 -14.04
CA GLY A 788 2.07 -25.52 -14.67
C GLY A 788 1.59 -24.18 -14.11
N VAL A 789 2.40 -23.48 -13.30
CA VAL A 789 2.03 -22.17 -12.74
C VAL A 789 1.83 -21.11 -13.84
N ARG A 790 0.90 -20.18 -13.65
CA ARG A 790 0.73 -18.98 -14.50
C ARG A 790 1.28 -17.76 -13.78
N ALA A 791 2.54 -17.44 -14.00
CA ALA A 791 3.30 -16.40 -13.31
C ALA A 791 3.86 -15.34 -14.27
N ASP A 792 3.06 -14.94 -15.28
CA ASP A 792 3.47 -13.93 -16.24
C ASP A 792 3.73 -12.58 -15.55
N GLY A 793 4.88 -11.96 -15.87
CA GLY A 793 5.33 -10.69 -15.29
C GLY A 793 5.67 -10.73 -13.80
N CYS A 794 5.80 -11.91 -13.18
CA CYS A 794 6.19 -12.00 -11.77
C CYS A 794 7.64 -11.55 -11.53
N ASP A 795 7.96 -11.16 -10.29
CA ASP A 795 9.32 -10.88 -9.85
C ASP A 795 9.81 -11.93 -8.85
N LEU A 796 10.67 -12.82 -9.32
CA LEU A 796 11.38 -13.87 -8.59
C LEU A 796 12.86 -13.54 -8.40
N SER A 797 13.26 -12.28 -8.60
CA SER A 797 14.67 -11.88 -8.51
C SER A 797 15.25 -12.19 -7.12
N GLU A 798 16.52 -12.58 -7.05
CA GLU A 798 17.23 -12.92 -5.81
C GLU A 798 16.61 -14.08 -5.00
N SER A 799 15.57 -14.74 -5.49
CA SER A 799 14.97 -15.90 -4.81
C SER A 799 15.83 -17.15 -4.95
N SER A 800 15.61 -18.12 -4.06
CA SER A 800 16.20 -19.45 -4.16
C SER A 800 15.16 -20.45 -4.66
N LEU A 801 15.35 -21.00 -5.84
CA LEU A 801 14.54 -22.03 -6.50
C LEU A 801 15.38 -23.28 -6.78
N ARG A 802 16.34 -23.58 -5.89
CA ARG A 802 17.22 -24.76 -6.01
C ARG A 802 16.39 -26.03 -6.01
N GLU A 803 16.63 -26.94 -6.94
CA GLU A 803 15.90 -28.20 -7.08
C GLU A 803 14.37 -28.01 -7.24
N ALA A 804 13.91 -26.81 -7.61
CA ALA A 804 12.50 -26.54 -7.80
C ALA A 804 11.99 -27.13 -9.12
N ARG A 805 10.71 -27.50 -9.16
CA ARG A 805 10.03 -27.96 -10.37
C ARG A 805 9.24 -26.81 -10.98
N LEU A 806 9.48 -26.48 -12.23
CA LEU A 806 8.80 -25.43 -12.99
C LEU A 806 8.33 -25.97 -14.34
N ALA A 807 8.08 -27.27 -14.44
CA ALA A 807 7.71 -27.91 -15.69
C ALA A 807 6.39 -27.33 -16.23
N GLY A 808 6.36 -26.87 -17.47
CA GLY A 808 5.18 -26.26 -18.09
C GLY A 808 4.75 -24.91 -17.49
N ALA A 809 5.57 -24.28 -16.64
CA ALA A 809 5.27 -22.96 -16.08
C ALA A 809 5.19 -21.88 -17.17
N SER A 810 4.24 -20.95 -17.06
CA SER A 810 4.24 -19.70 -17.82
C SER A 810 4.91 -18.60 -17.01
N LEU A 811 6.04 -18.11 -17.50
CA LEU A 811 6.92 -17.12 -16.88
C LEU A 811 7.23 -16.00 -17.89
N ARG A 812 6.23 -15.60 -18.70
CA ARG A 812 6.45 -14.62 -19.76
C ARG A 812 6.76 -13.25 -19.16
N GLY A 813 7.85 -12.63 -19.58
CA GLY A 813 8.29 -11.35 -19.01
C GLY A 813 8.63 -11.40 -17.51
N ALA A 814 8.78 -12.60 -16.93
CA ALA A 814 9.12 -12.75 -15.52
C ALA A 814 10.55 -12.27 -15.25
N ARG A 815 10.79 -11.69 -14.07
CA ARG A 815 12.12 -11.30 -13.60
C ARG A 815 12.68 -12.40 -12.71
N LEU A 816 13.80 -12.98 -13.12
CA LEU A 816 14.55 -14.05 -12.47
C LEU A 816 16.02 -13.59 -12.28
N ILE A 817 16.21 -12.29 -12.03
CA ILE A 817 17.54 -11.69 -11.94
C ILE A 817 18.22 -12.18 -10.66
N ARG A 818 19.43 -12.77 -10.77
CA ARG A 818 20.17 -13.37 -9.64
C ARG A 818 19.44 -14.50 -8.91
N THR A 819 18.42 -15.09 -9.52
CA THR A 819 17.72 -16.22 -8.94
C THR A 819 18.64 -17.45 -8.92
N ASP A 820 18.62 -18.20 -7.82
CA ASP A 820 19.33 -19.48 -7.73
C ASP A 820 18.42 -20.62 -8.21
N LEU A 821 18.64 -21.07 -9.45
CA LEU A 821 17.94 -22.15 -10.15
C LEU A 821 18.80 -23.43 -10.21
N ALA A 822 19.78 -23.61 -9.31
CA ALA A 822 20.62 -24.81 -9.32
C ALA A 822 19.76 -26.09 -9.28
N ASP A 823 20.01 -27.00 -10.23
CA ASP A 823 19.29 -28.27 -10.39
C ASP A 823 17.75 -28.13 -10.55
N ALA A 824 17.25 -26.96 -10.96
CA ALA A 824 15.82 -26.72 -11.20
C ALA A 824 15.33 -27.33 -12.53
N GLU A 825 14.09 -27.80 -12.57
CA GLU A 825 13.45 -28.39 -13.75
C GLU A 825 12.52 -27.38 -14.44
N LEU A 826 12.96 -26.75 -15.52
CA LEU A 826 12.17 -25.80 -16.33
C LEU A 826 11.74 -26.41 -17.68
N SER A 827 11.52 -27.72 -17.71
CA SER A 827 11.10 -28.44 -18.91
C SER A 827 9.76 -27.90 -19.43
N ASP A 828 9.64 -27.62 -20.73
CA ASP A 828 8.42 -27.06 -21.36
C ASP A 828 7.96 -25.69 -20.80
N ALA A 829 8.78 -25.02 -20.00
CA ALA A 829 8.43 -23.71 -19.43
C ALA A 829 8.42 -22.61 -20.51
N ASN A 830 7.48 -21.67 -20.42
CA ASN A 830 7.41 -20.50 -21.28
C ASN A 830 8.08 -19.29 -20.63
N LEU A 831 9.35 -19.07 -20.95
CA LEU A 831 10.21 -18.00 -20.48
C LEU A 831 10.36 -16.88 -21.52
N MET A 832 9.38 -16.72 -22.42
CA MET A 832 9.43 -15.68 -23.44
C MET A 832 9.59 -14.30 -22.81
N GLU A 833 10.59 -13.53 -23.26
CA GLU A 833 10.93 -12.20 -22.72
C GLU A 833 11.32 -12.18 -21.23
N ALA A 834 11.58 -13.34 -20.61
CA ALA A 834 12.02 -13.41 -19.22
C ALA A 834 13.44 -12.84 -19.02
N MET A 835 13.68 -12.25 -17.85
CA MET A 835 14.97 -11.66 -17.47
C MET A 835 15.69 -12.56 -16.46
N LEU A 836 16.61 -13.40 -16.92
CA LEU A 836 17.41 -14.33 -16.10
C LEU A 836 18.87 -13.83 -15.91
N GLN A 837 19.07 -12.51 -15.89
CA GLN A 837 20.41 -11.95 -15.78
C GLN A 837 21.07 -12.40 -14.48
N ARG A 838 22.32 -12.90 -14.56
CA ARG A 838 23.10 -13.38 -13.41
C ARG A 838 22.42 -14.50 -12.60
N ALA A 839 21.43 -15.18 -13.16
CA ALA A 839 20.84 -16.35 -12.51
C ALA A 839 21.88 -17.48 -12.39
N LYS A 840 21.85 -18.21 -11.28
CA LYS A 840 22.67 -19.42 -11.11
C LYS A 840 21.85 -20.58 -11.65
N VAL A 841 22.34 -21.24 -12.69
CA VAL A 841 21.64 -22.33 -13.38
C VAL A 841 22.45 -23.64 -13.48
N PRO A 842 23.40 -23.98 -12.58
CA PRO A 842 24.15 -25.23 -12.68
C PRO A 842 23.17 -26.41 -12.54
N GLY A 843 23.22 -27.38 -13.45
CA GLY A 843 22.28 -28.51 -13.47
C GLY A 843 20.83 -28.19 -13.84
N ALA A 844 20.47 -26.93 -14.11
CA ALA A 844 19.11 -26.58 -14.50
C ALA A 844 18.73 -27.15 -15.88
N SER A 845 17.51 -27.66 -16.02
CA SER A 845 16.99 -28.19 -17.27
C SER A 845 16.01 -27.21 -17.93
N PHE A 846 16.38 -26.64 -19.08
CA PHE A 846 15.51 -25.85 -19.94
C PHE A 846 14.97 -26.67 -21.13
N GLN A 847 14.83 -27.98 -20.97
CA GLN A 847 14.44 -28.86 -22.08
C GLN A 847 13.10 -28.45 -22.68
N ARG A 848 13.00 -28.25 -24.00
CA ARG A 848 11.79 -27.77 -24.69
C ARG A 848 11.21 -26.44 -24.17
N ALA A 849 11.96 -25.69 -23.37
CA ALA A 849 11.52 -24.39 -22.88
C ALA A 849 11.45 -23.37 -24.02
N ASN A 850 10.50 -22.43 -23.94
CA ASN A 850 10.47 -21.27 -24.83
C ASN A 850 11.25 -20.12 -24.23
N LEU A 851 12.43 -19.81 -24.79
CA LEU A 851 13.32 -18.74 -24.36
C LEU A 851 13.34 -17.57 -25.36
N PHE A 852 12.33 -17.45 -26.23
CA PHE A 852 12.29 -16.39 -27.23
C PHE A 852 12.44 -15.00 -26.58
N ARG A 853 13.46 -14.25 -27.00
CA ARG A 853 13.83 -12.94 -26.41
C ARG A 853 14.14 -12.94 -24.90
N ALA A 854 14.38 -14.10 -24.29
CA ALA A 854 14.84 -14.16 -22.90
C ALA A 854 16.27 -13.60 -22.77
N ASN A 855 16.60 -13.05 -21.61
CA ASN A 855 17.91 -12.47 -21.31
C ASN A 855 18.64 -13.26 -20.22
N LEU A 856 19.64 -14.05 -20.60
CA LEU A 856 20.50 -14.83 -19.68
C LEU A 856 21.88 -14.19 -19.49
N MET A 857 22.05 -12.88 -19.75
CA MET A 857 23.35 -12.24 -19.62
C MET A 857 23.92 -12.40 -18.20
N GLY A 858 25.17 -12.87 -18.12
CA GLY A 858 25.85 -13.14 -16.84
C GLY A 858 25.35 -14.38 -16.08
N ALA A 859 24.39 -15.15 -16.62
CA ALA A 859 23.95 -16.38 -15.97
C ALA A 859 25.08 -17.42 -15.87
N GLU A 860 25.15 -18.13 -14.75
CA GLU A 860 26.22 -19.08 -14.44
C GLU A 860 25.70 -20.52 -14.45
N GLY A 861 26.05 -21.30 -15.46
CA GLY A 861 25.71 -22.72 -15.59
C GLY A 861 26.94 -23.62 -15.55
N ASP A 862 26.71 -24.93 -15.58
CA ASP A 862 27.76 -25.96 -15.66
C ASP A 862 27.47 -26.96 -16.78
N ALA A 863 28.27 -28.03 -16.88
CA ALA A 863 28.11 -29.06 -17.91
C ALA A 863 26.78 -29.85 -17.81
N ARG A 864 26.06 -29.72 -16.69
CA ARG A 864 24.78 -30.39 -16.46
C ARG A 864 23.60 -29.51 -16.90
N THR A 865 23.81 -28.19 -17.05
CA THR A 865 22.77 -27.27 -17.55
C THR A 865 22.37 -27.65 -18.99
N SER A 866 21.08 -27.91 -19.21
CA SER A 866 20.57 -28.44 -20.49
C SER A 866 19.64 -27.44 -21.19
N PHE A 867 19.84 -27.23 -22.48
CA PHE A 867 18.96 -26.45 -23.38
C PHE A 867 18.38 -27.32 -24.50
N LYS A 868 18.31 -28.64 -24.29
CA LYS A 868 17.89 -29.58 -25.32
C LYS A 868 16.49 -29.23 -25.87
N ASP A 869 16.37 -29.07 -27.18
CA ASP A 869 15.12 -28.73 -27.88
C ASP A 869 14.47 -27.40 -27.44
N ALA A 870 15.20 -26.52 -26.74
CA ALA A 870 14.69 -25.22 -26.30
C ALA A 870 14.57 -24.23 -27.48
N HIS A 871 13.53 -23.39 -27.47
CA HIS A 871 13.38 -22.32 -28.46
C HIS A 871 14.18 -21.09 -28.05
N VAL A 872 15.42 -20.99 -28.54
CA VAL A 872 16.40 -19.96 -28.14
C VAL A 872 16.55 -18.79 -29.14
N VAL A 873 15.54 -18.58 -29.99
CA VAL A 873 15.60 -17.50 -30.99
C VAL A 873 15.58 -16.14 -30.30
N ARG A 874 16.57 -15.28 -30.64
CA ARG A 874 16.79 -13.96 -30.03
C ARG A 874 17.05 -13.99 -28.51
N THR A 875 17.44 -15.14 -27.96
CA THR A 875 17.88 -15.25 -26.56
C THR A 875 19.28 -14.65 -26.41
N LEU A 876 19.50 -13.85 -25.36
CA LEU A 876 20.82 -13.33 -25.02
C LEU A 876 21.52 -14.29 -24.06
N PHE A 877 22.74 -14.74 -24.40
CA PHE A 877 23.55 -15.66 -23.60
C PHE A 877 24.80 -14.99 -23.04
N PRO A 878 25.35 -15.46 -21.90
CA PRO A 878 26.62 -14.98 -21.41
C PRO A 878 27.74 -15.27 -22.43
N ARG A 879 28.67 -14.33 -22.60
CA ARG A 879 29.89 -14.57 -23.41
C ARG A 879 30.62 -15.77 -22.81
N ARG A 880 30.79 -16.85 -23.60
CA ARG A 880 31.72 -17.93 -23.24
C ARG A 880 33.12 -17.31 -23.16
N LYS A 881 33.70 -17.20 -21.95
CA LYS A 881 35.16 -17.04 -21.83
C LYS A 881 35.77 -18.27 -22.49
N ARG A 882 36.56 -18.05 -23.55
CA ARG A 882 37.29 -19.11 -24.24
C ARG A 882 38.25 -19.82 -23.31
#